data_AF-A0A8K0TLS2-F1
#
_entry.id   AF-A0A8K0TLS2-F1
#
_cell.length_a   1.000
_cell.length_b   1.000
_cell.length_c   1.000
_cell.angle_alpha   90.00
_cell.angle_beta   90.00
_cell.angle_gamma   90.00
#
_symmetry.space_group_name_H-M   'P 1'
#
loop_
_entity.id
_entity.type
_entity.pdbx_description
1 polymer ?
#
loop_
_entity_poly.entity_id
_entity_poly.type
_entity_poly.pdbx_seq_one_letter_code
_entity_poly.pdbx_strand_id
1 'polypeptide(L)'
;MLRPAIDVEALMEQLTLEEKVELSAGVGWWHTATIDRLSIPPIRLSDGPNGVRGTHFFDSTPSACLPCGTALGASFDMDLISRLGGLLSDEAHAKGAHVLLGPTANIQRGPLGGRGFESFSEDPFLSGIISGHYVKGVQAKGVSATMKHFVCNDMESERMAVDIRISERALREIYLLPFMMAVEMARPRAFMTAYNKVNGLHAPENPHLLKDILRDEWKWDGLVMSDWFGTYSTSEAIKAGQDLEMPGPTRWRGEALKHAVTSNKVRESDLDDRIRAILKLVKHALENTSIPPNAPETQLNTPEHVALLREAAAKSLVLLKNDDTILPFDPSKRVAVIGPNASIATYCGGGSASLRAYRTVSPLEGIKAQASDVVFSQGAYGHKSLPQLARALRTIDGAREGYNLRIYNEPWSEKGRVPLEERVLDDAYSAAALEEAVRVAKEVDQVVLCIGTSGEWESEGQDRANMNLPPGTDELVRAVLAANPRTAVVVQSGTPVSMPWVDDAGAILQAWFGGNEAGNGIADVLFGAVNPSGKLPITMPRRVADNPSALCFRSEAGRVIYGEDVYVGYRWYDTLDIEPLFPFGHGLSYTTFTLSDVETPVIDADKVTVRVVVRNGGARDGTAVVQAYVAPPAATPVTATAASRVTRPTKELKGFAQVRLSARAEGVAEIEMDVLRTTSYWSEMEDCWRSEAGTYKVLLGMSSRGDLVETSFTLERARTWRGLRERELASRACDACRARRRKCVFDSGGLEAAAQCSGCSRLGISCSFEIPTRPRGPKRKSRDATDVDFLSLTIAIAALTIGLLPSRFPAYMAMDPGAATRFPARAPFMSYCVQMCLRLRSPAYWEEISHCKWAISYTLTMGVFHVGQVNQSRMFEAEGAQIARLLGFHRLSDYEGLNPIETQLRKKAFWMTFYSFSHSKVQPGRRNHIAYLDNYMLREVDFVGLEPLDVPDEYINEMHVETPAPTCAPGFTHVTAFIVASRIFHQAMREAMFNDGCNCGYGRTLEEKLSSLQSLFHELKYALDHLPPHMRQWAVGGINGAASHERGLGVERPITGRDLCRDGDDTRPSEAEVAHARDEISRANIHVTHLWFQSYLLDQMDEVVQEMDAAGGQDSATPGWATARLEANWRDREDVCRQLLHVVHSIQHVHLEPNGNYLTYKIRAVATSLLNCPFTLDAHMTQRATGYVREFSKVLSYLDHTEILNIDGLETWVDRDRVGPLT
;
A
#
# COMPACT_ATOMS: atom_id res chain seq x y z
N MET A 1 18.24 -23.51 -36.87
CA MET A 1 16.84 -23.95 -36.92
C MET A 1 15.98 -22.78 -36.49
N LEU A 2 14.83 -22.55 -37.10
CA LEU A 2 13.83 -21.62 -36.54
C LEU A 2 13.29 -22.24 -35.25
N ARG A 3 13.27 -21.49 -34.14
CA ARG A 3 12.53 -21.92 -32.94
C ARG A 3 11.04 -21.88 -33.27
N PRO A 4 10.21 -22.85 -32.81
CA PRO A 4 8.77 -22.75 -32.96
C PRO A 4 8.27 -21.48 -32.23
N ALA A 5 7.32 -20.77 -32.84
CA ALA A 5 6.70 -19.62 -32.20
C ALA A 5 5.91 -20.07 -30.96
N ILE A 6 5.99 -19.30 -29.88
CA ILE A 6 5.23 -19.62 -28.66
C ILE A 6 3.79 -19.12 -28.82
N ASP A 7 2.83 -20.03 -28.69
CA ASP A 7 1.44 -19.67 -28.41
C ASP A 7 1.25 -19.63 -26.89
N VAL A 8 0.81 -18.49 -26.37
CA VAL A 8 0.66 -18.28 -24.92
C VAL A 8 -0.56 -19.01 -24.39
N GLU A 9 -1.67 -19.01 -25.12
CA GLU A 9 -2.92 -19.60 -24.63
C GLU A 9 -2.88 -21.13 -24.74
N ALA A 10 -2.29 -21.67 -25.82
CA ALA A 10 -2.06 -23.11 -25.93
C ALA A 10 -1.05 -23.65 -24.88
N LEU A 11 -0.16 -22.80 -24.33
CA LEU A 11 0.65 -23.15 -23.16
C LEU A 11 -0.16 -23.07 -21.86
N MET A 12 -1.01 -22.06 -21.69
CA MET A 12 -1.89 -21.94 -20.51
C MET A 12 -2.86 -23.12 -20.37
N GLU A 13 -3.34 -23.69 -21.49
CA GLU A 13 -4.15 -24.92 -21.51
C GLU A 13 -3.37 -26.19 -21.10
N GLN A 14 -2.04 -26.18 -21.20
CA GLN A 14 -1.19 -27.35 -20.94
C GLN A 14 -0.49 -27.33 -19.58
N LEU A 15 -0.29 -26.17 -18.97
CA LEU A 15 0.42 -26.00 -17.69
C LEU A 15 -0.39 -26.54 -16.50
N THR A 16 0.23 -27.34 -15.62
CA THR A 16 -0.40 -27.74 -14.34
C THR A 16 -0.35 -26.60 -13.33
N LEU A 17 -1.14 -26.69 -12.24
CA LEU A 17 -1.12 -25.69 -11.17
C LEU A 17 0.28 -25.55 -10.53
N GLU A 18 1.03 -26.64 -10.40
CA GLU A 18 2.40 -26.65 -9.90
C GLU A 18 3.33 -25.83 -10.80
N GLU A 19 3.26 -26.04 -12.12
CA GLU A 19 4.07 -25.33 -13.10
C GLU A 19 3.68 -23.86 -13.23
N LYS A 20 2.38 -23.54 -13.14
CA LYS A 20 1.88 -22.16 -13.02
C LYS A 20 2.47 -21.48 -11.78
N VAL A 21 2.46 -22.15 -10.63
CA VAL A 21 3.02 -21.61 -9.39
C VAL A 21 4.54 -21.46 -9.47
N GLU A 22 5.26 -22.42 -10.06
CA GLU A 22 6.71 -22.33 -10.27
C GLU A 22 7.10 -21.14 -11.16
N LEU A 23 6.40 -20.95 -12.28
CA LEU A 23 6.60 -19.80 -13.19
C LEU A 23 6.35 -18.45 -12.52
N SER A 24 5.55 -18.39 -11.45
CA SER A 24 5.18 -17.14 -10.77
C SER A 24 6.33 -16.50 -9.95
N ALA A 25 7.49 -17.15 -9.85
CA ALA A 25 8.67 -16.65 -9.16
C ALA A 25 9.98 -16.92 -9.91
N GLY A 26 11.06 -16.25 -9.49
CA GLY A 26 12.41 -16.62 -9.87
C GLY A 26 12.86 -17.94 -9.23
N VAL A 27 13.78 -18.66 -9.87
CA VAL A 27 14.45 -19.85 -9.32
C VAL A 27 15.77 -19.53 -8.60
N GLY A 28 16.27 -18.31 -8.80
CA GLY A 28 17.45 -17.77 -8.13
C GLY A 28 17.49 -16.25 -8.30
N TRP A 29 18.66 -15.65 -8.12
CA TRP A 29 18.81 -14.20 -8.15
C TRP A 29 18.42 -13.53 -9.47
N TRP A 30 18.55 -14.19 -10.62
CA TRP A 30 18.57 -13.53 -11.95
C TRP A 30 17.79 -14.26 -13.07
N HIS A 31 17.03 -15.31 -12.76
CA HIS A 31 16.36 -16.13 -13.78
C HIS A 31 14.93 -16.51 -13.36
N THR A 32 13.99 -16.49 -14.31
CA THR A 32 12.67 -17.11 -14.19
C THR A 32 12.78 -18.64 -14.14
N ALA A 33 11.72 -19.32 -13.68
CA ALA A 33 11.60 -20.77 -13.76
C ALA A 33 11.54 -21.33 -15.20
N THR A 34 11.56 -22.66 -15.30
CA THR A 34 11.80 -23.42 -16.54
C THR A 34 10.90 -24.65 -16.63
N ILE A 35 10.07 -24.74 -17.67
CA ILE A 35 9.19 -25.91 -17.88
C ILE A 35 9.63 -26.65 -19.14
N ASP A 36 10.62 -27.54 -18.99
CA ASP A 36 11.29 -28.22 -20.11
C ASP A 36 10.34 -29.00 -21.01
N ARG A 37 9.33 -29.70 -20.44
CA ARG A 37 8.36 -30.49 -21.23
C ARG A 37 7.53 -29.63 -22.19
N LEU A 38 7.37 -28.35 -21.88
CA LEU A 38 6.65 -27.35 -22.69
C LEU A 38 7.61 -26.42 -23.44
N SER A 39 8.93 -26.68 -23.37
CA SER A 39 9.97 -25.82 -23.95
C SER A 39 9.91 -24.35 -23.51
N ILE A 40 9.54 -24.10 -22.24
CA ILE A 40 9.56 -22.76 -21.62
C ILE A 40 10.93 -22.55 -20.96
N PRO A 41 11.84 -21.73 -21.53
CA PRO A 41 13.22 -21.61 -21.07
C PRO A 41 13.42 -20.48 -20.05
N PRO A 42 14.56 -20.47 -19.32
CA PRO A 42 14.85 -19.43 -18.35
C PRO A 42 15.15 -18.10 -19.03
N ILE A 43 14.45 -17.05 -18.59
CA ILE A 43 14.67 -15.67 -19.00
C ILE A 43 15.61 -15.02 -17.99
N ARG A 44 16.78 -14.55 -18.45
CA ARG A 44 17.76 -13.84 -17.60
C ARG A 44 17.42 -12.37 -17.46
N LEU A 45 17.42 -11.90 -16.21
CA LEU A 45 17.31 -10.50 -15.81
C LEU A 45 18.67 -10.00 -15.31
N SER A 46 19.00 -8.72 -15.51
CA SER A 46 20.20 -8.11 -14.93
C SER A 46 20.03 -6.60 -14.71
N ASP A 47 20.63 -6.06 -13.65
CA ASP A 47 20.76 -4.61 -13.50
C ASP A 47 21.72 -4.02 -14.54
N GLY A 48 21.52 -2.77 -14.96
CA GLY A 48 20.49 -1.84 -14.51
C GLY A 48 20.50 -0.50 -15.26
N PRO A 49 20.29 0.64 -14.59
CA PRO A 49 19.99 1.92 -15.24
C PRO A 49 21.19 2.63 -15.89
N ASN A 50 22.43 2.18 -15.64
CA ASN A 50 23.65 2.81 -16.17
C ASN A 50 24.66 1.81 -16.78
N GLY A 51 24.24 0.58 -17.11
CA GLY A 51 25.11 -0.47 -17.66
C GLY A 51 24.62 -1.85 -17.24
N VAL A 52 25.18 -2.93 -17.80
CA VAL A 52 24.65 -4.29 -17.57
C VAL A 52 25.64 -5.14 -16.76
N ARG A 53 25.39 -5.31 -15.46
CA ARG A 53 26.32 -5.97 -14.53
C ARG A 53 26.53 -7.46 -14.81
N GLY A 54 25.50 -8.16 -15.30
CA GLY A 54 25.46 -9.62 -15.35
C GLY A 54 24.83 -10.27 -14.10
N THR A 55 25.15 -11.54 -13.86
CA THR A 55 24.54 -12.40 -12.82
C THR A 55 25.31 -12.45 -11.50
N HIS A 56 26.28 -11.57 -11.29
CA HIS A 56 27.12 -11.55 -10.10
C HIS A 56 27.35 -10.11 -9.60
N PHE A 57 27.64 -9.94 -8.32
CA PHE A 57 28.19 -8.69 -7.77
C PHE A 57 29.71 -8.82 -7.66
N PHE A 58 30.16 -9.71 -6.76
CA PHE A 58 31.54 -10.14 -6.65
C PHE A 58 32.03 -10.79 -7.94
N ASP A 59 33.18 -10.31 -8.46
CA ASP A 59 33.81 -10.76 -9.71
C ASP A 59 32.86 -10.84 -10.93
N SER A 60 31.98 -9.85 -11.07
CA SER A 60 31.13 -9.66 -12.25
C SER A 60 31.93 -9.57 -13.55
N THR A 61 31.32 -10.01 -14.65
CA THR A 61 31.86 -9.80 -16.00
C THR A 61 31.89 -8.30 -16.32
N PRO A 62 33.04 -7.71 -16.71
CA PRO A 62 33.11 -6.28 -17.01
C PRO A 62 32.08 -5.79 -18.04
N SER A 63 31.58 -4.55 -17.86
CA SER A 63 30.59 -3.89 -18.72
C SER A 63 30.92 -2.41 -18.97
N ALA A 64 30.19 -1.79 -19.89
CA ALA A 64 30.13 -0.35 -20.04
C ALA A 64 29.29 0.28 -18.92
N CYS A 65 29.91 1.07 -18.04
CA CYS A 65 29.20 1.98 -17.14
C CYS A 65 29.05 3.35 -17.82
N LEU A 66 27.80 3.78 -17.96
CA LEU A 66 27.36 5.09 -18.44
C LEU A 66 27.47 6.13 -17.31
N PRO A 67 27.40 7.43 -17.63
CA PRO A 67 27.09 8.44 -16.63
C PRO A 67 25.81 8.11 -15.85
N CYS A 68 25.72 8.52 -14.58
CA CYS A 68 24.58 8.24 -13.71
C CYS A 68 23.28 8.94 -14.18
N GLY A 69 22.13 8.58 -13.60
CA GLY A 69 20.82 9.10 -14.00
C GLY A 69 20.77 10.63 -14.03
N THR A 70 21.30 11.30 -13.00
CA THR A 70 21.37 12.78 -12.96
C THR A 70 22.35 13.37 -13.97
N ALA A 71 23.41 12.65 -14.36
CA ALA A 71 24.29 13.08 -15.45
C ALA A 71 23.57 12.99 -16.81
N LEU A 72 22.87 11.87 -17.06
CA LEU A 72 22.06 11.68 -18.26
C LEU A 72 20.91 12.70 -18.33
N GLY A 73 20.28 13.00 -17.20
CA GLY A 73 19.35 14.12 -17.03
C GLY A 73 19.95 15.46 -17.43
N ALA A 74 21.21 15.70 -17.06
CA ALA A 74 21.90 16.96 -17.34
C ALA A 74 22.22 17.18 -18.83
N SER A 75 22.22 16.13 -19.66
CA SER A 75 22.52 16.25 -21.09
C SER A 75 21.46 17.02 -21.89
N PHE A 76 20.18 16.93 -21.50
CA PHE A 76 19.01 17.37 -22.29
C PHE A 76 19.04 16.90 -23.78
N ASP A 77 19.74 15.80 -24.08
CA ASP A 77 19.99 15.30 -25.44
C ASP A 77 19.29 13.95 -25.67
N MET A 78 18.11 13.98 -26.29
CA MET A 78 17.28 12.78 -26.45
C MET A 78 17.80 11.81 -27.54
N ASP A 79 18.66 12.26 -28.45
CA ASP A 79 19.36 11.37 -29.40
C ASP A 79 20.45 10.56 -28.67
N LEU A 80 21.27 11.25 -27.87
CA LEU A 80 22.27 10.63 -27.00
C LEU A 80 21.63 9.58 -26.08
N ILE A 81 20.50 9.90 -25.42
CA ILE A 81 19.78 8.94 -24.57
C ILE A 81 19.33 7.70 -25.36
N SER A 82 18.78 7.85 -26.57
CA SER A 82 18.39 6.70 -27.40
C SER A 82 19.60 5.90 -27.92
N ARG A 83 20.72 6.54 -28.25
CA ARG A 83 21.98 5.88 -28.64
C ARG A 83 22.59 5.09 -27.47
N LEU A 84 22.56 5.65 -26.26
CA LEU A 84 22.99 4.99 -25.03
C LEU A 84 22.09 3.81 -24.67
N GLY A 85 20.77 3.94 -24.85
CA GLY A 85 19.85 2.80 -24.75
C GLY A 85 20.17 1.68 -25.76
N GLY A 86 20.61 2.04 -26.97
CA GLY A 86 21.10 1.08 -27.97
C GLY A 86 22.35 0.33 -27.50
N LEU A 87 23.36 1.04 -26.97
CA LEU A 87 24.56 0.45 -26.37
C LEU A 87 24.22 -0.49 -25.21
N LEU A 88 23.27 -0.11 -24.34
CA LEU A 88 22.76 -0.97 -23.27
C LEU A 88 22.08 -2.24 -23.79
N SER A 89 21.39 -2.15 -24.94
CA SER A 89 20.84 -3.32 -25.62
C SER A 89 21.93 -4.27 -26.13
N ASP A 90 23.06 -3.75 -26.59
CA ASP A 90 24.23 -4.53 -27.01
C ASP A 90 24.97 -5.16 -25.82
N GLU A 91 25.17 -4.42 -24.72
CA GLU A 91 25.69 -4.98 -23.46
C GLU A 91 24.79 -6.09 -22.92
N ALA A 92 23.46 -5.94 -22.98
CA ALA A 92 22.53 -6.97 -22.57
C ALA A 92 22.67 -8.25 -23.42
N HIS A 93 22.90 -8.14 -24.73
CA HIS A 93 23.26 -9.29 -25.57
C HIS A 93 24.60 -9.91 -25.14
N ALA A 94 25.63 -9.10 -24.85
CA ALA A 94 26.93 -9.59 -24.38
C ALA A 94 26.85 -10.30 -23.02
N LYS A 95 25.98 -9.85 -22.11
CA LYS A 95 25.72 -10.49 -20.80
C LYS A 95 24.65 -11.59 -20.85
N GLY A 96 24.08 -11.90 -22.02
CA GLY A 96 23.00 -12.87 -22.17
C GLY A 96 21.72 -12.51 -21.42
N ALA A 97 21.52 -11.22 -21.10
CA ALA A 97 20.39 -10.70 -20.34
C ALA A 97 19.24 -10.35 -21.30
N HIS A 98 18.10 -11.01 -21.11
CA HIS A 98 16.89 -10.79 -21.91
C HIS A 98 16.07 -9.59 -21.38
N VAL A 99 16.26 -9.26 -20.10
CA VAL A 99 15.59 -8.17 -19.40
C VAL A 99 16.64 -7.29 -18.70
N LEU A 100 16.58 -5.99 -18.95
CA LEU A 100 17.38 -4.97 -18.26
C LEU A 100 16.53 -4.31 -17.16
N LEU A 101 17.05 -4.29 -15.92
CA LEU A 101 16.39 -3.71 -14.75
C LEU A 101 16.61 -2.19 -14.68
N GLY A 102 16.18 -1.50 -15.74
CA GLY A 102 16.21 -0.04 -15.86
C GLY A 102 15.36 0.46 -17.04
N PRO A 103 15.10 1.79 -17.10
CA PRO A 103 15.75 2.82 -16.29
C PRO A 103 15.06 3.03 -14.94
N THR A 104 15.76 3.75 -14.05
CA THR A 104 15.21 4.21 -12.78
C THR A 104 14.65 5.62 -12.95
N ALA A 105 13.41 5.84 -12.54
CA ALA A 105 12.62 7.05 -12.81
C ALA A 105 11.87 7.55 -11.56
N ASN A 106 12.46 7.37 -10.38
CA ASN A 106 12.03 8.00 -9.14
C ASN A 106 12.34 9.51 -9.16
N ILE A 107 11.69 10.29 -8.31
CA ILE A 107 11.80 11.76 -8.34
C ILE A 107 12.69 12.22 -7.19
N GLN A 108 13.69 13.07 -7.45
CA GLN A 108 14.52 13.70 -6.41
C GLN A 108 13.74 14.77 -5.64
N ARG A 109 12.75 14.32 -4.85
CA ARG A 109 11.90 15.12 -3.95
C ARG A 109 12.71 15.95 -2.94
N GLY A 110 13.94 15.52 -2.65
CA GLY A 110 14.92 16.23 -1.85
C GLY A 110 16.35 15.79 -2.18
N PRO A 111 17.36 16.60 -1.86
CA PRO A 111 18.74 16.37 -2.31
C PRO A 111 19.44 15.19 -1.61
N LEU A 112 18.85 14.60 -0.59
CA LEU A 112 19.50 13.62 0.30
C LEU A 112 19.30 12.15 -0.09
N GLY A 113 18.40 11.86 -1.04
CA GLY A 113 17.99 10.49 -1.37
C GLY A 113 19.18 9.60 -1.77
N GLY A 114 19.33 8.43 -1.13
CA GLY A 114 20.47 7.54 -1.34
C GLY A 114 20.68 7.12 -2.79
N ARG A 115 19.58 6.89 -3.51
CA ARG A 115 19.53 6.57 -4.95
C ARG A 115 19.20 7.78 -5.82
N GLY A 116 19.32 9.00 -5.30
CA GLY A 116 19.06 10.23 -6.05
C GLY A 116 19.97 10.40 -7.28
N PHE A 117 21.17 9.80 -7.26
CA PHE A 117 22.07 9.71 -8.42
C PHE A 117 21.54 8.82 -9.56
N GLU A 118 20.63 7.88 -9.25
CA GLU A 118 20.22 6.78 -10.13
C GLU A 118 19.07 7.18 -11.07
N SER A 119 18.25 8.15 -10.67
CA SER A 119 17.12 8.67 -11.45
C SER A 119 17.48 9.99 -12.17
N PHE A 120 16.63 10.44 -13.11
CA PHE A 120 17.02 11.51 -14.04
C PHE A 120 16.87 12.94 -13.51
N SER A 121 15.72 13.31 -12.95
CA SER A 121 15.37 14.71 -12.67
C SER A 121 14.25 14.88 -11.64
N GLU A 122 14.32 15.99 -10.88
CA GLU A 122 13.21 16.48 -10.04
C GLU A 122 11.98 16.90 -10.87
N ASP A 123 12.17 17.13 -12.17
CA ASP A 123 11.10 17.44 -13.11
C ASP A 123 10.53 16.15 -13.75
N PRO A 124 9.22 15.91 -13.60
CA PRO A 124 8.60 14.69 -14.09
C PRO A 124 8.42 14.63 -15.61
N PHE A 125 8.42 15.78 -16.30
CA PHE A 125 8.40 15.82 -17.76
C PHE A 125 9.80 15.46 -18.32
N LEU A 126 10.87 16.04 -17.75
CA LEU A 126 12.25 15.69 -18.13
C LEU A 126 12.56 14.21 -17.82
N SER A 127 12.22 13.73 -16.62
CA SER A 127 12.35 12.31 -16.27
C SER A 127 11.54 11.42 -17.22
N GLY A 128 10.29 11.78 -17.54
CA GLY A 128 9.43 10.99 -18.43
C GLY A 128 9.90 10.91 -19.88
N ILE A 129 10.38 12.01 -20.47
CA ILE A 129 10.84 12.03 -21.85
C ILE A 129 12.17 11.27 -22.02
N ILE A 130 13.08 11.37 -21.02
CA ILE A 130 14.30 10.56 -20.96
C ILE A 130 13.96 9.07 -20.82
N SER A 131 13.07 8.71 -19.89
CA SER A 131 12.62 7.32 -19.72
C SER A 131 12.05 6.75 -21.03
N GLY A 132 11.23 7.50 -21.76
CA GLY A 132 10.72 7.08 -23.07
C GLY A 132 11.83 6.85 -24.11
N HIS A 133 12.79 7.77 -24.22
CA HIS A 133 13.92 7.64 -25.16
C HIS A 133 14.90 6.51 -24.80
N TYR A 134 15.13 6.28 -23.50
CA TYR A 134 15.96 5.19 -22.98
C TYR A 134 15.31 3.84 -23.26
N VAL A 135 14.04 3.66 -22.87
CA VAL A 135 13.27 2.41 -23.08
C VAL A 135 13.19 2.07 -24.56
N LYS A 136 12.99 3.08 -25.43
CA LYS A 136 12.99 2.90 -26.89
C LYS A 136 14.35 2.42 -27.42
N GLY A 137 15.46 2.93 -26.88
CA GLY A 137 16.81 2.48 -27.24
C GLY A 137 17.09 1.04 -26.80
N VAL A 138 16.80 0.71 -25.54
CA VAL A 138 17.01 -0.65 -24.98
C VAL A 138 16.18 -1.69 -25.73
N GLN A 139 14.92 -1.37 -26.04
CA GLN A 139 14.01 -2.30 -26.73
C GLN A 139 14.26 -2.41 -28.24
N ALA A 140 15.19 -1.62 -28.82
CA ALA A 140 15.45 -1.59 -30.26
C ALA A 140 15.98 -2.92 -30.82
N LYS A 141 16.61 -3.76 -29.98
CA LYS A 141 17.08 -5.12 -30.35
C LYS A 141 16.34 -6.20 -29.51
N GLY A 142 15.11 -5.90 -29.08
CA GLY A 142 14.21 -6.84 -28.39
C GLY A 142 14.49 -7.07 -26.90
N VAL A 143 15.55 -6.49 -26.34
CA VAL A 143 15.84 -6.58 -24.89
C VAL A 143 14.74 -5.86 -24.12
N SER A 144 14.15 -6.53 -23.13
CA SER A 144 13.03 -5.98 -22.37
C SER A 144 13.51 -4.96 -21.34
N ALA A 145 13.02 -3.72 -21.41
CA ALA A 145 13.30 -2.70 -20.40
C ALA A 145 12.30 -2.80 -19.23
N THR A 146 12.80 -2.60 -18.02
CA THR A 146 12.01 -2.61 -16.78
C THR A 146 12.10 -1.25 -16.11
N MET A 147 11.04 -0.45 -16.24
CA MET A 147 10.92 0.84 -15.54
C MET A 147 10.83 0.61 -14.03
N LYS A 148 11.68 1.26 -13.23
CA LYS A 148 11.72 1.10 -11.76
C LYS A 148 11.84 2.44 -11.01
N HIS A 149 11.41 2.57 -9.76
CA HIS A 149 10.63 1.63 -8.95
C HIS A 149 9.24 2.22 -8.76
N PHE A 150 8.21 1.48 -9.19
CA PHE A 150 6.82 1.95 -9.29
C PHE A 150 6.07 1.70 -7.97
N VAL A 151 5.80 2.71 -7.12
CA VAL A 151 6.09 4.15 -7.25
C VAL A 151 6.43 4.76 -5.87
N CYS A 152 7.04 5.95 -5.88
CA CYS A 152 7.43 6.73 -4.69
C CYS A 152 8.56 6.15 -3.81
N ASN A 153 9.46 5.34 -4.39
CA ASN A 153 10.72 4.93 -3.76
C ASN A 153 11.78 6.03 -3.87
N ASP A 154 11.47 7.21 -3.33
CA ASP A 154 12.24 8.45 -3.53
C ASP A 154 13.24 8.74 -2.38
N MET A 155 13.35 7.81 -1.43
CA MET A 155 14.32 7.77 -0.33
C MET A 155 14.51 6.32 0.16
N GLU A 156 15.60 6.02 0.83
CA GLU A 156 15.96 4.66 1.27
C GLU A 156 15.55 4.33 2.72
N SER A 157 15.32 5.35 3.55
CA SER A 157 14.94 5.27 4.97
C SER A 157 13.73 4.37 5.21
N GLU A 158 13.95 3.20 5.82
CA GLU A 158 12.92 2.16 6.04
C GLU A 158 12.15 1.73 4.77
N ARG A 159 12.74 1.83 3.57
CA ARG A 159 12.07 1.60 2.26
C ARG A 159 11.19 0.35 2.19
N MET A 160 11.58 -0.74 2.87
CA MET A 160 10.84 -2.02 2.93
C MET A 160 9.61 -2.03 3.85
N ALA A 161 9.31 -0.96 4.58
CA ALA A 161 8.21 -0.87 5.55
C ALA A 161 7.46 0.47 5.52
N VAL A 162 8.13 1.54 5.08
CA VAL A 162 7.66 2.92 5.13
C VAL A 162 6.42 3.17 4.26
N ASP A 163 5.52 3.99 4.78
CA ASP A 163 4.25 4.36 4.15
C ASP A 163 4.23 5.79 3.64
N ILE A 164 4.28 5.95 2.32
CA ILE A 164 4.24 7.25 1.66
C ILE A 164 2.80 7.77 1.63
N ARG A 165 2.54 8.82 2.41
CA ARG A 165 1.26 9.53 2.47
C ARG A 165 1.29 10.75 1.56
N ILE A 166 0.48 10.68 0.50
CA ILE A 166 0.55 11.56 -0.66
C ILE A 166 -0.87 11.81 -1.22
N SER A 167 -1.12 13.00 -1.76
CA SER A 167 -2.34 13.30 -2.51
C SER A 167 -2.39 12.52 -3.82
N GLU A 168 -3.58 12.22 -4.35
CA GLU A 168 -3.70 11.64 -5.69
C GLU A 168 -3.18 12.66 -6.72
N ARG A 169 -3.33 13.96 -6.44
CA ARG A 169 -2.77 15.02 -7.28
C ARG A 169 -1.25 14.92 -7.43
N ALA A 170 -0.49 14.95 -6.34
CA ALA A 170 0.96 14.89 -6.41
C ALA A 170 1.43 13.55 -6.98
N LEU A 171 0.77 12.44 -6.59
CA LEU A 171 1.01 11.12 -7.16
C LEU A 171 0.88 11.12 -8.69
N ARG A 172 -0.11 11.83 -9.26
CA ARG A 172 -0.38 11.91 -10.71
C ARG A 172 0.50 12.93 -11.45
N GLU A 173 0.63 14.15 -10.93
CA GLU A 173 1.39 15.24 -11.57
C GLU A 173 2.92 15.06 -11.48
N ILE A 174 3.42 14.41 -10.42
CA ILE A 174 4.85 14.26 -10.16
C ILE A 174 5.31 12.81 -10.32
N TYR A 175 4.83 11.87 -9.50
CA TYR A 175 5.51 10.59 -9.33
C TYR A 175 5.12 9.51 -10.35
N LEU A 176 3.88 9.51 -10.85
CA LEU A 176 3.42 8.59 -11.90
C LEU A 176 3.69 9.12 -13.31
N LEU A 177 3.82 10.43 -13.51
CA LEU A 177 3.94 11.05 -14.83
C LEU A 177 5.15 10.52 -15.65
N PRO A 178 6.36 10.27 -15.09
CA PRO A 178 7.45 9.67 -15.84
C PRO A 178 7.12 8.27 -16.38
N PHE A 179 6.46 7.45 -15.56
CA PHE A 179 6.03 6.10 -15.91
C PHE A 179 4.92 6.14 -16.97
N MET A 180 3.97 7.08 -16.86
CA MET A 180 2.90 7.30 -17.85
C MET A 180 3.47 7.70 -19.22
N MET A 181 4.44 8.62 -19.25
CA MET A 181 5.12 9.05 -20.49
C MET A 181 5.93 7.90 -21.11
N ALA A 182 6.66 7.12 -20.31
CA ALA A 182 7.37 5.94 -20.80
C ALA A 182 6.44 4.88 -21.43
N VAL A 183 5.25 4.65 -20.84
CA VAL A 183 4.23 3.77 -21.43
C VAL A 183 3.78 4.28 -22.79
N GLU A 184 3.43 5.55 -22.90
CA GLU A 184 2.91 6.10 -24.15
C GLU A 184 3.97 6.16 -25.27
N MET A 185 5.19 6.57 -24.93
CA MET A 185 6.28 6.77 -25.89
C MET A 185 6.92 5.46 -26.37
N ALA A 186 7.04 4.46 -25.48
CA ALA A 186 7.89 3.30 -25.74
C ALA A 186 7.34 1.95 -25.22
N ARG A 187 6.23 1.93 -24.47
CA ARG A 187 5.59 0.72 -23.90
C ARG A 187 6.62 -0.25 -23.27
N PRO A 188 7.18 0.06 -22.08
CA PRO A 188 8.18 -0.78 -21.44
C PRO A 188 7.63 -2.18 -21.23
N ARG A 189 8.44 -3.21 -21.49
CA ARG A 189 8.01 -4.62 -21.37
C ARG A 189 7.72 -5.02 -19.93
N ALA A 190 8.36 -4.37 -18.96
CA ALA A 190 8.08 -4.60 -17.55
C ALA A 190 8.07 -3.33 -16.69
N PHE A 191 7.43 -3.44 -15.52
CA PHE A 191 7.59 -2.56 -14.37
C PHE A 191 8.14 -3.36 -13.19
N MET A 192 9.01 -2.74 -12.39
CA MET A 192 9.40 -3.23 -11.08
C MET A 192 8.66 -2.42 -10.01
N THR A 193 7.91 -3.07 -9.13
CA THR A 193 7.21 -2.39 -8.04
C THR A 193 8.20 -1.93 -6.96
N ALA A 194 7.90 -0.78 -6.36
CA ALA A 194 8.66 -0.27 -5.23
C ALA A 194 8.53 -1.15 -3.97
N TYR A 195 9.48 -0.98 -3.05
CA TYR A 195 9.44 -1.57 -1.71
C TYR A 195 8.38 -0.94 -0.80
N ASN A 196 8.25 0.39 -0.88
CA ASN A 196 7.43 1.17 0.05
C ASN A 196 5.93 0.91 -0.14
N LYS A 197 5.16 1.33 0.87
CA LYS A 197 3.71 1.50 0.75
C LYS A 197 3.40 2.86 0.16
N VAL A 198 2.25 2.94 -0.50
CA VAL A 198 1.65 4.20 -0.96
C VAL A 198 0.22 4.24 -0.40
N ASN A 199 -0.04 5.22 0.47
CA ASN A 199 -1.30 5.43 1.16
C ASN A 199 -1.83 4.20 1.96
N GLY A 200 -0.95 3.32 2.42
CA GLY A 200 -1.23 2.22 3.35
C GLY A 200 -0.94 0.81 2.84
N LEU A 201 -0.88 0.57 1.53
CA LEU A 201 -0.58 -0.74 0.92
C LEU A 201 0.77 -0.73 0.22
N HIS A 202 1.55 -1.81 0.34
CA HIS A 202 2.81 -1.96 -0.42
C HIS A 202 2.52 -1.89 -1.92
N ALA A 203 3.40 -1.25 -2.70
CA ALA A 203 3.23 -1.17 -4.15
C ALA A 203 2.93 -2.51 -4.86
N PRO A 204 3.59 -3.66 -4.55
CA PRO A 204 3.20 -5.00 -5.03
C PRO A 204 1.76 -5.45 -4.69
N GLU A 205 1.15 -4.90 -3.65
CA GLU A 205 -0.16 -5.29 -3.10
C GLU A 205 -1.27 -4.29 -3.40
N ASN A 206 -0.95 -3.20 -4.10
CA ASN A 206 -1.82 -2.04 -4.24
C ASN A 206 -2.60 -2.09 -5.57
N PRO A 207 -3.89 -2.48 -5.56
CA PRO A 207 -4.68 -2.60 -6.79
C PRO A 207 -4.93 -1.24 -7.49
N HIS A 208 -4.95 -0.13 -6.74
CA HIS A 208 -5.08 1.20 -7.36
C HIS A 208 -3.91 1.48 -8.31
N LEU A 209 -2.68 1.17 -7.86
CA LEU A 209 -1.48 1.27 -8.69
C LEU A 209 -1.44 0.21 -9.79
N LEU A 210 -1.49 -1.07 -9.41
CA LEU A 210 -1.16 -2.18 -10.32
C LEU A 210 -2.28 -2.58 -11.27
N LYS A 211 -3.54 -2.34 -10.89
CA LYS A 211 -4.72 -2.72 -11.67
C LYS A 211 -5.46 -1.51 -12.20
N ASP A 212 -6.01 -0.66 -11.33
CA ASP A 212 -6.86 0.45 -11.77
C ASP A 212 -6.09 1.46 -12.64
N ILE A 213 -4.85 1.82 -12.26
CA ILE A 213 -3.99 2.71 -13.06
C ILE A 213 -3.30 1.95 -14.21
N LEU A 214 -2.41 0.99 -13.94
CA LEU A 214 -1.59 0.35 -14.99
C LEU A 214 -2.43 -0.44 -16.02
N ARG A 215 -3.29 -1.35 -15.56
CA ARG A 215 -4.08 -2.21 -16.48
C ARG A 215 -5.31 -1.50 -16.99
N ASP A 216 -6.05 -0.79 -16.13
CA ASP A 216 -7.39 -0.32 -16.45
C ASP A 216 -7.45 1.13 -16.99
N GLU A 217 -6.60 2.04 -16.52
CA GLU A 217 -6.56 3.42 -17.02
C GLU A 217 -5.57 3.58 -18.19
N TRP A 218 -4.33 3.10 -18.02
CA TRP A 218 -3.24 3.25 -19.00
C TRP A 218 -3.28 2.17 -20.10
N LYS A 219 -4.02 1.07 -19.90
CA LYS A 219 -4.10 -0.09 -20.81
C LYS A 219 -2.71 -0.65 -21.19
N TRP A 220 -1.87 -0.85 -20.17
CA TRP A 220 -0.56 -1.45 -20.30
C TRP A 220 -0.57 -2.96 -19.96
N ASP A 221 0.09 -3.74 -20.81
CA ASP A 221 -0.02 -5.21 -20.90
C ASP A 221 1.35 -5.91 -20.85
N GLY A 222 2.30 -5.32 -20.12
CA GLY A 222 3.61 -5.92 -19.82
C GLY A 222 3.61 -6.70 -18.49
N LEU A 223 4.80 -7.05 -18.02
CA LEU A 223 4.99 -7.83 -16.78
C LEU A 223 5.32 -6.94 -15.56
N VAL A 224 4.62 -7.14 -14.46
CA VAL A 224 4.96 -6.54 -13.15
C VAL A 224 5.81 -7.52 -12.35
N MET A 225 7.04 -7.15 -12.01
CA MET A 225 7.86 -7.87 -11.03
C MET A 225 7.98 -7.10 -9.72
N SER A 226 8.29 -7.77 -8.62
CA SER A 226 8.78 -7.07 -7.42
C SER A 226 10.21 -6.58 -7.62
N ASP A 227 10.61 -5.56 -6.83
CA ASP A 227 12.02 -5.40 -6.44
C ASP A 227 12.50 -6.62 -5.61
N TRP A 228 13.79 -6.74 -5.33
CA TRP A 228 14.39 -7.94 -4.75
C TRP A 228 13.94 -8.12 -3.29
N PHE A 229 13.15 -9.17 -3.04
CA PHE A 229 12.37 -9.43 -1.82
C PHE A 229 11.24 -8.41 -1.55
N GLY A 230 10.91 -7.56 -2.51
CA GLY A 230 9.80 -6.60 -2.46
C GLY A 230 8.43 -7.24 -2.72
N THR A 231 8.17 -8.40 -2.12
CA THR A 231 6.88 -9.08 -2.08
C THR A 231 6.52 -9.30 -0.60
N TYR A 232 5.27 -9.07 -0.21
CA TYR A 232 4.87 -9.00 1.21
C TYR A 232 3.68 -9.92 1.57
N SER A 233 3.11 -10.60 0.57
CA SER A 233 2.00 -11.54 0.74
C SER A 233 1.92 -12.55 -0.40
N THR A 234 1.22 -13.66 -0.15
CA THR A 234 0.94 -14.69 -1.14
C THR A 234 -0.28 -14.36 -2.01
N SER A 235 -1.41 -13.95 -1.41
CA SER A 235 -2.70 -13.87 -2.11
C SER A 235 -3.01 -12.47 -2.59
N GLU A 236 -2.63 -11.47 -1.80
CA GLU A 236 -3.02 -10.08 -1.95
C GLU A 236 -2.19 -9.44 -3.09
N ALA A 237 -0.88 -9.71 -3.15
CA ALA A 237 -0.02 -9.34 -4.29
C ALA A 237 -0.47 -9.95 -5.64
N ILE A 238 -0.86 -11.23 -5.66
CA ILE A 238 -1.39 -11.90 -6.87
C ILE A 238 -2.69 -11.24 -7.33
N LYS A 239 -3.61 -10.92 -6.40
CA LYS A 239 -4.88 -10.23 -6.69
C LYS A 239 -4.70 -8.78 -7.13
N ALA A 240 -3.70 -8.09 -6.61
CA ALA A 240 -3.36 -6.72 -7.02
C ALA A 240 -2.79 -6.67 -8.44
N GLY A 241 -2.05 -7.70 -8.85
CA GLY A 241 -1.53 -7.85 -10.21
C GLY A 241 0.00 -7.84 -10.32
N GLN A 242 0.74 -8.14 -9.24
CA GLN A 242 2.17 -8.41 -9.33
C GLN A 242 2.37 -9.78 -10.01
N ASP A 243 2.86 -9.80 -11.24
CA ASP A 243 2.97 -11.03 -12.04
C ASP A 243 4.12 -11.95 -11.56
N LEU A 244 5.28 -11.41 -11.17
CA LEU A 244 6.50 -12.17 -10.81
C LEU A 244 7.09 -11.79 -9.43
N GLU A 245 7.44 -12.77 -8.59
CA GLU A 245 8.29 -12.60 -7.38
C GLU A 245 9.77 -12.73 -7.73
N MET A 246 10.58 -11.77 -7.29
CA MET A 246 12.06 -11.80 -7.39
C MET A 246 12.71 -11.48 -6.03
N PRO A 247 13.88 -12.08 -5.70
CA PRO A 247 14.53 -13.19 -6.38
C PRO A 247 13.96 -14.56 -5.98
N GLY A 248 14.43 -15.61 -6.64
CA GLY A 248 14.32 -16.98 -6.13
C GLY A 248 15.40 -17.35 -5.10
N PRO A 249 15.20 -18.42 -4.32
CA PRO A 249 13.97 -19.22 -4.25
C PRO A 249 12.82 -18.44 -3.57
N THR A 250 11.60 -18.65 -4.07
CA THR A 250 10.36 -18.00 -3.61
C THR A 250 10.19 -18.05 -2.08
N ARG A 251 9.71 -16.95 -1.50
CA ARG A 251 9.21 -16.91 -0.11
C ARG A 251 7.69 -17.01 -0.05
N TRP A 252 6.97 -16.41 -1.00
CA TRP A 252 5.51 -16.25 -0.92
C TRP A 252 4.72 -17.15 -1.85
N ARG A 253 5.33 -17.56 -2.96
CA ARG A 253 4.71 -18.29 -4.08
C ARG A 253 5.12 -19.76 -4.16
N GLY A 254 5.41 -20.37 -3.02
CA GLY A 254 5.60 -21.83 -2.90
C GLY A 254 4.30 -22.57 -2.60
N GLU A 255 4.35 -23.56 -1.70
CA GLU A 255 3.19 -24.29 -1.18
C GLU A 255 2.05 -23.37 -0.71
N ALA A 256 2.37 -22.20 -0.15
CA ALA A 256 1.38 -21.21 0.26
C ALA A 256 0.47 -20.75 -0.90
N LEU A 257 1.00 -20.61 -2.13
CA LEU A 257 0.20 -20.21 -3.29
C LEU A 257 -0.61 -21.37 -3.84
N LYS A 258 -0.05 -22.59 -3.92
CA LYS A 258 -0.82 -23.80 -4.26
C LYS A 258 -1.99 -24.00 -3.29
N HIS A 259 -1.76 -23.84 -1.99
CA HIS A 259 -2.83 -23.90 -0.99
C HIS A 259 -3.82 -22.73 -1.14
N ALA A 260 -3.37 -21.51 -1.42
CA ALA A 260 -4.26 -20.38 -1.64
C ALA A 260 -5.15 -20.54 -2.89
N VAL A 261 -4.66 -21.19 -3.96
CA VAL A 261 -5.48 -21.49 -5.15
C VAL A 261 -6.43 -22.67 -4.91
N THR A 262 -5.95 -23.79 -4.35
CA THR A 262 -6.79 -24.96 -4.07
C THR A 262 -7.87 -24.72 -3.00
N SER A 263 -7.63 -23.79 -2.05
CA SER A 263 -8.66 -23.30 -1.11
C SER A 263 -9.55 -22.19 -1.68
N ASN A 264 -9.34 -21.78 -2.95
CA ASN A 264 -10.03 -20.67 -3.61
C ASN A 264 -9.90 -19.32 -2.88
N LYS A 265 -8.86 -19.13 -2.05
CA LYS A 265 -8.49 -17.80 -1.51
C LYS A 265 -7.97 -16.91 -2.64
N VAL A 266 -7.24 -17.49 -3.59
CA VAL A 266 -6.87 -16.93 -4.90
C VAL A 266 -7.63 -17.76 -5.94
N ARG A 267 -8.27 -17.14 -6.94
CA ARG A 267 -8.90 -17.92 -8.02
C ARG A 267 -7.82 -18.34 -9.00
N GLU A 268 -7.92 -19.52 -9.62
CA GLU A 268 -6.92 -19.94 -10.61
C GLU A 268 -6.80 -18.91 -11.76
N SER A 269 -7.91 -18.31 -12.20
CA SER A 269 -7.91 -17.18 -13.15
C SER A 269 -7.08 -15.96 -12.71
N ASP A 270 -6.97 -15.69 -11.40
CA ASP A 270 -6.15 -14.60 -10.87
C ASP A 270 -4.65 -14.92 -10.94
N LEU A 271 -4.28 -16.21 -10.96
CA LEU A 271 -2.94 -16.71 -11.22
C LEU A 271 -2.66 -16.79 -12.73
N ASP A 272 -3.61 -17.30 -13.53
CA ASP A 272 -3.49 -17.44 -14.98
C ASP A 272 -3.13 -16.13 -15.66
N ASP A 273 -3.74 -15.01 -15.25
CA ASP A 273 -3.41 -13.68 -15.77
C ASP A 273 -1.97 -13.22 -15.44
N ARG A 274 -1.36 -13.74 -14.36
CA ARG A 274 0.06 -13.52 -14.01
C ARG A 274 0.95 -14.32 -14.96
N ILE A 275 0.63 -15.61 -15.13
CA ILE A 275 1.43 -16.53 -15.94
C ILE A 275 1.33 -16.15 -17.42
N ARG A 276 0.17 -15.69 -17.89
CA ARG A 276 -0.01 -15.07 -19.21
C ARG A 276 0.91 -13.87 -19.43
N ALA A 277 1.15 -13.02 -18.43
CA ALA A 277 2.11 -11.91 -18.53
C ALA A 277 3.58 -12.40 -18.57
N ILE A 278 3.91 -13.44 -17.80
CA ILE A 278 5.23 -14.09 -17.83
C ILE A 278 5.49 -14.76 -19.20
N LEU A 279 4.52 -15.52 -19.73
CA LEU A 279 4.61 -16.16 -21.03
C LEU A 279 4.68 -15.16 -22.19
N LYS A 280 4.00 -14.00 -22.09
CA LYS A 280 4.20 -12.88 -23.03
C LYS A 280 5.64 -12.37 -23.02
N LEU A 281 6.29 -12.28 -21.86
CA LEU A 281 7.70 -11.89 -21.75
C LEU A 281 8.63 -12.96 -22.34
N VAL A 282 8.40 -14.24 -22.03
CA VAL A 282 9.14 -15.38 -22.61
C VAL A 282 9.03 -15.38 -24.14
N LYS A 283 7.80 -15.30 -24.67
CA LYS A 283 7.52 -15.21 -26.10
C LYS A 283 8.27 -14.04 -26.74
N HIS A 284 8.19 -12.85 -26.15
CA HIS A 284 8.88 -11.68 -26.68
C HIS A 284 10.39 -11.88 -26.73
N ALA A 285 11.00 -12.38 -25.64
CA ALA A 285 12.44 -12.64 -25.57
C ALA A 285 12.91 -13.63 -26.64
N LEU A 286 12.17 -14.74 -26.88
CA LEU A 286 12.56 -15.76 -27.86
C LEU A 286 12.30 -15.37 -29.32
N GLU A 287 11.29 -14.53 -29.58
CA GLU A 287 10.92 -14.12 -30.94
C GLU A 287 11.62 -12.83 -31.40
N ASN A 288 12.16 -12.01 -30.47
CA ASN A 288 12.66 -10.66 -30.77
C ASN A 288 14.12 -10.42 -30.36
N THR A 289 14.76 -11.30 -29.57
CA THR A 289 16.21 -11.22 -29.28
C THR A 289 16.95 -12.36 -29.98
N SER A 290 18.24 -12.18 -30.25
CA SER A 290 19.11 -13.28 -30.69
C SER A 290 19.73 -14.05 -29.51
N ILE A 291 19.29 -13.81 -28.28
CA ILE A 291 19.93 -14.31 -27.07
C ILE A 291 19.55 -15.79 -26.83
N PRO A 292 20.53 -16.69 -26.62
CA PRO A 292 20.27 -18.04 -26.13
C PRO A 292 19.87 -18.03 -24.64
N PRO A 293 18.90 -18.87 -24.22
CA PRO A 293 18.73 -19.18 -22.80
C PRO A 293 20.06 -19.64 -22.18
N ASN A 294 20.36 -19.16 -20.97
CA ASN A 294 21.62 -19.42 -20.26
C ASN A 294 22.91 -19.13 -21.05
N ALA A 295 22.89 -18.16 -21.99
CA ALA A 295 24.09 -17.73 -22.71
C ALA A 295 25.26 -17.36 -21.76
N PRO A 296 26.53 -17.63 -22.15
CA PRO A 296 27.68 -17.20 -21.37
C PRO A 296 27.78 -15.68 -21.35
N GLU A 297 28.28 -15.11 -20.25
CA GLU A 297 28.59 -13.68 -20.19
C GLU A 297 29.88 -13.36 -20.93
N THR A 298 29.90 -12.24 -21.63
CA THR A 298 31.01 -11.79 -22.47
C THR A 298 31.23 -10.27 -22.36
N GLN A 299 32.30 -9.81 -22.99
CA GLN A 299 32.73 -8.41 -22.99
C GLN A 299 32.57 -7.80 -24.40
N LEU A 300 32.04 -6.57 -24.48
CA LEU A 300 31.78 -5.84 -25.72
C LEU A 300 32.35 -4.41 -25.66
N ASN A 301 33.60 -4.32 -25.19
CA ASN A 301 34.35 -3.06 -25.04
C ASN A 301 34.86 -2.55 -26.41
N THR A 302 33.96 -2.01 -27.24
CA THR A 302 34.28 -1.50 -28.58
C THR A 302 34.77 -0.05 -28.56
N PRO A 303 35.63 0.38 -29.51
CA PRO A 303 36.03 1.78 -29.65
C PRO A 303 34.84 2.73 -29.83
N GLU A 304 33.78 2.28 -30.51
CA GLU A 304 32.55 3.05 -30.75
C GLU A 304 31.75 3.26 -29.46
N HIS A 305 31.67 2.23 -28.60
CA HIS A 305 31.07 2.37 -27.26
C HIS A 305 31.92 3.29 -26.37
N VAL A 306 33.24 3.15 -26.37
CA VAL A 306 34.14 4.06 -25.64
C VAL A 306 33.96 5.52 -26.09
N ALA A 307 33.88 5.77 -27.40
CA ALA A 307 33.63 7.11 -27.93
C ALA A 307 32.26 7.67 -27.50
N LEU A 308 31.20 6.86 -27.52
CA LEU A 308 29.86 7.25 -27.06
C LEU A 308 29.80 7.50 -25.54
N LEU A 309 30.51 6.72 -24.73
CA LEU A 309 30.61 6.94 -23.28
C LEU A 309 31.36 8.24 -22.97
N ARG A 310 32.41 8.57 -23.73
CA ARG A 310 33.14 9.84 -23.62
C ARG A 310 32.30 11.02 -24.08
N GLU A 311 31.55 10.89 -25.18
CA GLU A 311 30.56 11.90 -25.62
C GLU A 311 29.51 12.14 -24.52
N ALA A 312 29.00 11.07 -23.90
CA ALA A 312 28.01 11.16 -22.83
C ALA A 312 28.57 11.86 -21.59
N ALA A 313 29.77 11.47 -21.12
CA ALA A 313 30.45 12.13 -20.01
C ALA A 313 30.66 13.62 -20.30
N ALA A 314 31.20 13.96 -21.49
CA ALA A 314 31.47 15.32 -21.92
C ALA A 314 30.20 16.21 -22.01
N LYS A 315 29.10 15.69 -22.56
CA LYS A 315 27.81 16.41 -22.69
C LYS A 315 27.06 16.57 -21.36
N SER A 316 27.26 15.66 -20.40
CA SER A 316 26.57 15.68 -19.11
C SER A 316 27.16 16.70 -18.12
N LEU A 317 28.39 17.17 -18.34
CA LEU A 317 29.05 18.16 -17.49
C LEU A 317 28.33 19.51 -17.51
N VAL A 318 28.05 20.04 -16.32
CA VAL A 318 27.40 21.36 -16.14
C VAL A 318 28.39 22.36 -15.59
N LEU A 319 28.74 23.37 -16.38
CA LEU A 319 29.56 24.48 -15.93
C LEU A 319 28.67 25.42 -15.08
N LEU A 320 28.88 25.43 -13.75
CA LEU A 320 28.03 26.15 -12.80
C LEU A 320 28.43 27.62 -12.66
N LYS A 321 29.74 27.87 -12.60
CA LYS A 321 30.37 29.20 -12.52
C LYS A 321 31.65 29.19 -13.35
N ASN A 322 31.95 30.28 -14.04
CA ASN A 322 33.24 30.50 -14.69
C ASN A 322 33.48 32.00 -14.88
N ASP A 323 34.46 32.55 -14.19
CA ASP A 323 35.03 33.84 -14.52
C ASP A 323 35.86 33.67 -15.81
N ASP A 324 35.64 34.52 -16.83
CA ASP A 324 36.11 34.38 -18.22
C ASP A 324 37.64 34.28 -18.45
N THR A 325 38.43 34.23 -17.37
CA THR A 325 39.91 34.08 -17.39
C THR A 325 40.39 32.70 -16.94
N ILE A 326 39.51 31.86 -16.39
CA ILE A 326 39.87 30.56 -15.80
C ILE A 326 39.72 29.44 -16.82
N LEU A 327 38.50 29.03 -17.20
CA LEU A 327 38.26 28.00 -18.21
C LEU A 327 37.92 28.60 -19.59
N PRO A 328 38.31 27.94 -20.70
CA PRO A 328 39.07 26.69 -20.76
C PRO A 328 40.58 26.86 -20.47
N PHE A 329 41.21 25.76 -20.05
CA PHE A 329 42.62 25.65 -19.72
C PHE A 329 43.52 25.53 -20.97
N ASP A 330 44.81 25.79 -20.78
CA ASP A 330 45.85 25.80 -21.81
C ASP A 330 46.75 24.56 -21.61
N PRO A 331 46.72 23.57 -22.52
CA PRO A 331 47.46 22.31 -22.34
C PRO A 331 48.99 22.48 -22.42
N SER A 332 49.50 23.66 -22.80
CA SER A 332 50.92 23.97 -22.79
C SER A 332 51.45 24.44 -21.43
N LYS A 333 50.55 24.75 -20.49
CA LYS A 333 50.89 25.27 -19.15
C LYS A 333 51.01 24.18 -18.11
N ARG A 334 51.61 24.52 -16.97
CA ARG A 334 51.77 23.59 -15.86
C ARG A 334 50.47 23.48 -15.06
N VAL A 335 50.00 22.24 -14.88
CA VAL A 335 48.72 21.95 -14.21
C VAL A 335 48.94 21.14 -12.95
N ALA A 336 48.35 21.57 -11.83
CA ALA A 336 48.16 20.70 -10.67
C ALA A 336 46.78 20.05 -10.73
N VAL A 337 46.72 18.73 -10.51
CA VAL A 337 45.47 18.03 -10.22
C VAL A 337 45.47 17.66 -8.74
N ILE A 338 44.49 18.16 -7.99
CA ILE A 338 44.45 18.07 -6.54
C ILE A 338 43.13 17.44 -6.08
N GLY A 339 43.14 16.66 -5.00
CA GLY A 339 41.93 16.37 -4.22
C GLY A 339 41.49 14.90 -4.19
N PRO A 340 40.48 14.58 -3.35
CA PRO A 340 40.06 13.22 -3.06
C PRO A 340 39.63 12.40 -4.28
N ASN A 341 39.03 13.04 -5.29
CA ASN A 341 38.50 12.37 -6.48
C ASN A 341 39.41 12.55 -7.71
N ALA A 342 40.65 13.05 -7.54
CA ALA A 342 41.57 13.30 -8.65
C ALA A 342 42.20 12.04 -9.24
N SER A 343 42.75 11.18 -8.37
CA SER A 343 43.47 9.94 -8.72
C SER A 343 42.57 8.69 -8.72
N ILE A 344 41.35 8.80 -8.20
CA ILE A 344 40.36 7.73 -8.12
C ILE A 344 39.20 8.09 -9.03
N ALA A 345 38.82 7.18 -9.94
CA ALA A 345 37.67 7.40 -10.80
C ALA A 345 36.36 7.18 -10.02
N THR A 346 35.69 8.26 -9.59
CA THR A 346 34.31 8.17 -9.06
C THR A 346 33.32 8.05 -10.22
N TYR A 347 33.12 6.81 -10.71
CA TYR A 347 32.39 6.52 -11.96
C TYR A 347 30.90 6.21 -11.79
N CYS A 348 30.48 5.62 -10.66
CA CYS A 348 29.08 5.31 -10.35
C CYS A 348 28.73 5.50 -8.86
N GLY A 349 27.44 5.50 -8.53
CA GLY A 349 26.94 5.39 -7.16
C GLY A 349 26.85 3.92 -6.68
N GLY A 350 26.54 3.72 -5.40
CA GLY A 350 26.50 2.40 -4.75
C GLY A 350 25.16 1.65 -4.91
N GLY A 351 25.21 0.31 -4.80
CA GLY A 351 24.01 -0.55 -4.83
C GLY A 351 23.84 -1.39 -6.10
N SER A 352 22.59 -1.75 -6.41
CA SER A 352 22.16 -2.44 -7.63
C SER A 352 22.50 -1.68 -8.92
N ALA A 353 22.67 -0.36 -8.84
CA ALA A 353 23.15 0.47 -9.94
C ALA A 353 24.69 0.52 -10.08
N SER A 354 25.44 -0.25 -9.30
CA SER A 354 26.89 -0.42 -9.47
C SER A 354 27.22 -1.68 -10.27
N LEU A 355 28.34 -1.65 -11.01
CA LEU A 355 28.84 -2.74 -11.85
C LEU A 355 30.36 -2.62 -12.02
N ARG A 356 31.04 -3.72 -12.38
CA ARG A 356 32.46 -3.69 -12.75
C ARG A 356 32.65 -3.10 -14.14
N ALA A 357 33.19 -1.90 -14.24
CA ALA A 357 33.51 -1.26 -15.51
C ALA A 357 34.65 -1.97 -16.28
N TYR A 358 34.64 -1.93 -17.62
CA TYR A 358 35.77 -2.38 -18.46
C TYR A 358 37.10 -1.74 -18.10
N ARG A 359 37.05 -0.42 -17.98
CA ARG A 359 38.09 0.47 -17.49
C ARG A 359 37.37 1.70 -16.97
N THR A 360 37.96 2.34 -15.97
CA THR A 360 37.58 3.69 -15.55
C THR A 360 38.77 4.61 -15.79
N VAL A 361 38.51 5.84 -16.21
CA VAL A 361 39.52 6.88 -16.39
C VAL A 361 39.36 7.91 -15.29
N SER A 362 40.35 8.03 -14.41
CA SER A 362 40.40 9.07 -13.38
C SER A 362 40.60 10.46 -14.00
N PRO A 363 40.17 11.56 -13.34
CA PRO A 363 40.48 12.91 -13.82
C PRO A 363 41.98 13.14 -14.05
N LEU A 364 42.84 12.61 -13.17
CA LEU A 364 44.30 12.68 -13.32
C LEU A 364 44.82 12.00 -14.60
N GLU A 365 44.28 10.84 -14.98
CA GLU A 365 44.62 10.18 -16.25
C GLU A 365 44.15 10.98 -17.46
N GLY A 366 42.89 11.45 -17.45
CA GLY A 366 42.32 12.23 -18.56
C GLY A 366 43.07 13.55 -18.78
N ILE A 367 43.46 14.23 -17.71
CA ILE A 367 44.25 15.47 -17.77
C ILE A 367 45.67 15.20 -18.28
N LYS A 368 46.32 14.10 -17.83
CA LYS A 368 47.63 13.65 -18.34
C LYS A 368 47.61 13.21 -19.80
N ALA A 369 46.44 12.90 -20.37
CA ALA A 369 46.28 12.62 -21.78
C ALA A 369 46.20 13.90 -22.65
N GLN A 370 46.10 15.09 -22.05
CA GLN A 370 45.94 16.36 -22.77
C GLN A 370 47.02 17.42 -22.45
N ALA A 371 47.53 17.47 -21.21
CA ALA A 371 48.59 18.39 -20.79
C ALA A 371 49.90 17.63 -20.45
N SER A 372 51.05 18.23 -20.77
CA SER A 372 52.37 17.56 -20.68
C SER A 372 53.13 17.76 -19.36
N ASP A 373 52.87 18.83 -18.60
CA ASP A 373 53.44 19.05 -17.25
C ASP A 373 52.31 19.04 -16.22
N VAL A 374 52.06 17.86 -15.66
CA VAL A 374 50.95 17.59 -14.73
C VAL A 374 51.49 17.03 -13.42
N VAL A 375 51.38 17.83 -12.36
CA VAL A 375 51.67 17.43 -10.98
C VAL A 375 50.40 17.02 -10.25
N PHE A 376 50.54 16.13 -9.27
CA PHE A 376 49.43 15.60 -8.47
C PHE A 376 49.67 15.82 -6.98
N SER A 377 48.61 16.14 -6.23
CA SER A 377 48.60 16.00 -4.77
C SER A 377 47.24 15.51 -4.29
N GLN A 378 47.24 14.63 -3.29
CA GLN A 378 46.00 14.06 -2.76
C GLN A 378 45.12 15.12 -2.06
N GLY A 379 45.72 16.13 -1.40
CA GLY A 379 45.02 17.18 -0.64
C GLY A 379 44.26 16.69 0.60
N ALA A 380 43.21 15.89 0.42
CA ALA A 380 42.36 15.33 1.46
C ALA A 380 41.88 13.92 1.06
N TYR A 381 41.25 13.21 2.01
CA TYR A 381 40.67 11.89 1.80
C TYR A 381 39.16 11.97 1.91
N GLY A 382 38.46 11.52 0.87
CA GLY A 382 37.00 11.59 0.75
C GLY A 382 36.27 10.26 0.97
N HIS A 383 36.95 9.22 1.42
CA HIS A 383 36.33 7.91 1.67
C HIS A 383 35.48 7.92 2.95
N LYS A 384 34.42 7.11 2.97
CA LYS A 384 33.50 6.94 4.11
C LYS A 384 33.90 5.74 4.94
N SER A 385 34.27 4.64 4.27
CA SER A 385 34.94 3.49 4.87
C SER A 385 36.45 3.66 4.72
N LEU A 386 37.24 2.96 5.55
CA LEU A 386 38.64 2.75 5.17
C LEU A 386 38.68 1.91 3.88
N PRO A 387 39.51 2.27 2.89
CA PRO A 387 39.58 1.54 1.63
C PRO A 387 40.11 0.10 1.86
N GLN A 388 39.72 -0.83 0.99
CA GLN A 388 39.94 -2.28 1.12
C GLN A 388 41.43 -2.69 1.09
N LEU A 389 42.06 -2.86 2.26
CA LEU A 389 43.49 -3.14 2.63
C LEU A 389 44.58 -3.54 1.60
N ALA A 390 44.25 -4.02 0.40
CA ALA A 390 45.00 -5.03 -0.31
C ALA A 390 45.91 -4.54 -1.46
N ARG A 391 45.76 -3.32 -2.00
CA ARG A 391 46.86 -2.67 -2.77
C ARG A 391 48.13 -2.46 -1.92
N ALA A 392 48.02 -2.52 -0.59
CA ALA A 392 49.17 -2.52 0.32
C ALA A 392 49.71 -3.92 0.64
N LEU A 393 49.18 -4.98 0.00
CA LEU A 393 49.59 -6.37 0.16
C LEU A 393 50.12 -6.96 -1.15
N ARG A 394 50.79 -8.11 -1.06
CA ARG A 394 51.13 -8.97 -2.19
C ARG A 394 50.67 -10.39 -1.96
N THR A 395 50.44 -11.09 -3.06
CA THR A 395 50.06 -12.50 -3.09
C THR A 395 51.08 -13.39 -2.36
N ILE A 396 50.71 -14.62 -2.01
CA ILE A 396 51.59 -15.57 -1.29
C ILE A 396 52.88 -15.90 -2.08
N ASP A 397 52.84 -15.77 -3.41
CA ASP A 397 54.01 -15.89 -4.31
C ASP A 397 54.74 -14.56 -4.58
N GLY A 398 54.25 -13.44 -4.04
CA GLY A 398 54.75 -12.08 -4.25
C GLY A 398 54.47 -11.48 -5.63
N ALA A 399 53.89 -12.25 -6.56
CA ALA A 399 53.87 -11.93 -7.99
C ALA A 399 52.82 -10.88 -8.39
N ARG A 400 51.79 -10.65 -7.57
CA ARG A 400 50.73 -9.66 -7.82
C ARG A 400 50.47 -8.83 -6.56
N GLU A 401 49.90 -7.64 -6.74
CA GLU A 401 49.37 -6.84 -5.64
C GLU A 401 48.03 -7.44 -5.20
N GLY A 402 47.78 -7.46 -3.89
CA GLY A 402 46.59 -8.05 -3.29
C GLY A 402 46.83 -9.13 -2.23
N TYR A 403 45.78 -9.82 -1.78
CA TYR A 403 45.87 -10.99 -0.89
C TYR A 403 45.21 -12.25 -1.47
N ASN A 404 45.71 -13.42 -1.08
CA ASN A 404 45.14 -14.72 -1.48
C ASN A 404 43.93 -15.08 -0.61
N LEU A 405 42.71 -14.87 -1.13
CA LEU A 405 41.49 -15.45 -0.55
C LEU A 405 41.44 -16.94 -0.88
N ARG A 406 41.34 -17.82 0.12
CA ARG A 406 41.14 -19.27 -0.05
C ARG A 406 39.82 -19.72 0.57
N ILE A 407 38.94 -20.29 -0.25
CA ILE A 407 37.64 -20.82 0.18
C ILE A 407 37.77 -22.31 0.49
N TYR A 408 37.16 -22.77 1.58
CA TYR A 408 37.15 -24.17 2.03
C TYR A 408 35.72 -24.54 2.46
N ASN A 409 35.30 -25.79 2.26
CA ASN A 409 34.09 -26.30 2.91
C ASN A 409 34.35 -26.60 4.39
N GLU A 410 35.61 -26.86 4.74
CA GLU A 410 36.04 -27.34 6.04
C GLU A 410 36.44 -26.17 6.96
N PRO A 411 36.00 -26.16 8.23
CA PRO A 411 36.41 -25.14 9.21
C PRO A 411 37.93 -25.15 9.40
N TRP A 412 38.51 -24.03 9.82
CA TRP A 412 39.97 -23.86 9.91
C TRP A 412 40.70 -24.85 10.83
N SER A 413 39.96 -25.53 11.71
CA SER A 413 40.43 -26.60 12.60
C SER A 413 40.72 -27.94 11.89
N GLU A 414 40.20 -28.16 10.69
CA GLU A 414 40.41 -29.38 9.90
C GLU A 414 41.84 -29.43 9.33
N LYS A 415 42.60 -30.47 9.69
CA LYS A 415 43.98 -30.68 9.23
C LYS A 415 43.99 -31.41 7.89
N GLY A 416 44.39 -30.71 6.84
CA GLY A 416 44.51 -31.26 5.48
C GLY A 416 43.49 -30.74 4.47
N ARG A 417 42.59 -29.84 4.89
CA ARG A 417 41.60 -29.19 4.03
C ARG A 417 42.22 -28.57 2.77
N VAL A 418 41.54 -28.76 1.63
CA VAL A 418 41.99 -28.32 0.29
C VAL A 418 41.16 -27.11 -0.12
N PRO A 419 41.76 -26.01 -0.63
CA PRO A 419 40.98 -24.87 -1.07
C PRO A 419 40.18 -25.21 -2.33
N LEU A 420 38.88 -24.89 -2.31
CA LEU A 420 37.98 -24.98 -3.45
C LEU A 420 38.32 -23.93 -4.52
N GLU A 421 38.79 -22.77 -4.08
CA GLU A 421 39.12 -21.64 -4.94
C GLU A 421 40.18 -20.74 -4.27
N GLU A 422 41.03 -20.10 -5.09
CA GLU A 422 42.03 -19.13 -4.65
C GLU A 422 42.01 -17.86 -5.54
N ARG A 423 41.85 -16.68 -4.93
CA ARG A 423 41.64 -15.39 -5.61
C ARG A 423 42.53 -14.27 -5.07
N VAL A 424 42.71 -13.19 -5.85
CA VAL A 424 43.50 -11.99 -5.52
C VAL A 424 42.62 -10.73 -5.59
N LEU A 425 42.78 -9.78 -4.66
CA LEU A 425 41.96 -8.56 -4.49
C LEU A 425 42.79 -7.39 -3.95
N ASP A 426 42.40 -6.12 -4.18
CA ASP A 426 43.20 -4.89 -4.04
C ASP A 426 42.33 -3.65 -3.57
N ASP A 427 42.79 -2.71 -2.67
CA ASP A 427 42.69 -1.20 -2.74
C ASP A 427 42.84 -0.40 -1.39
N ALA A 428 44.00 0.13 -0.92
CA ALA A 428 44.06 1.02 0.30
C ALA A 428 45.34 1.88 0.51
N TYR A 429 45.28 3.01 1.28
CA TYR A 429 46.42 3.72 1.99
C TYR A 429 45.97 4.90 2.93
N SER A 430 46.90 5.66 3.56
CA SER A 430 46.72 6.59 4.70
C SER A 430 47.18 8.07 4.50
N ALA A 431 47.01 8.95 5.50
CA ALA A 431 46.85 10.41 5.30
C ALA A 431 47.97 11.38 5.77
N ALA A 432 48.45 12.24 4.86
CA ALA A 432 49.43 13.31 5.14
C ALA A 432 49.34 14.55 4.19
N ALA A 433 48.17 14.84 3.62
CA ALA A 433 48.08 15.41 2.26
C ALA A 433 47.88 16.94 2.09
N LEU A 434 47.48 17.70 3.11
CA LEU A 434 46.96 19.07 2.92
C LEU A 434 48.03 20.13 2.64
N GLU A 435 49.13 20.16 3.40
CA GLU A 435 50.20 21.15 3.22
C GLU A 435 50.88 21.02 1.85
N GLU A 436 50.99 19.79 1.35
CA GLU A 436 51.51 19.52 0.01
C GLU A 436 50.61 20.09 -1.09
N ALA A 437 49.29 19.95 -0.98
CA ALA A 437 48.37 20.54 -1.96
C ALA A 437 48.49 22.08 -2.00
N VAL A 438 48.62 22.72 -0.84
CA VAL A 438 48.83 24.18 -0.74
C VAL A 438 50.19 24.62 -1.29
N ARG A 439 51.23 23.78 -1.18
CA ARG A 439 52.53 24.01 -1.84
C ARG A 439 52.38 23.88 -3.35
N VAL A 440 51.88 22.74 -3.82
CA VAL A 440 51.75 22.40 -5.25
C VAL A 440 50.87 23.40 -6.00
N ALA A 441 49.77 23.88 -5.41
CA ALA A 441 48.90 24.90 -6.01
C ALA A 441 49.64 26.22 -6.33
N LYS A 442 50.69 26.58 -5.58
CA LYS A 442 51.49 27.81 -5.78
C LYS A 442 52.60 27.65 -6.82
N GLU A 443 52.90 26.43 -7.25
CA GLU A 443 53.99 26.12 -8.18
C GLU A 443 53.52 25.92 -9.63
N VAL A 444 52.26 26.25 -9.95
CA VAL A 444 51.61 25.95 -11.24
C VAL A 444 50.78 27.12 -11.77
N ASP A 445 50.59 27.16 -13.09
CA ASP A 445 49.75 28.16 -13.77
C ASP A 445 48.25 27.93 -13.54
N GLN A 446 47.85 26.68 -13.35
CA GLN A 446 46.46 26.23 -13.34
C GLN A 446 46.26 25.08 -12.34
N VAL A 447 45.12 25.07 -11.65
CA VAL A 447 44.76 23.98 -10.73
C VAL A 447 43.41 23.39 -11.12
N VAL A 448 43.32 22.07 -11.18
CA VAL A 448 42.07 21.31 -11.20
C VAL A 448 41.89 20.69 -9.83
N LEU A 449 40.84 21.06 -9.12
CA LEU A 449 40.54 20.56 -7.78
C LEU A 449 39.35 19.59 -7.83
N CYS A 450 39.64 18.29 -7.87
CA CYS A 450 38.63 17.22 -7.99
C CYS A 450 38.14 16.78 -6.61
N ILE A 451 36.89 17.15 -6.32
CA ILE A 451 36.19 16.91 -5.07
C ILE A 451 34.83 16.23 -5.33
N GLY A 452 34.09 15.93 -4.27
CA GLY A 452 32.73 15.41 -4.36
C GLY A 452 32.45 14.33 -3.34
N THR A 453 31.56 13.43 -3.71
CA THR A 453 31.13 12.25 -2.94
C THR A 453 31.72 10.97 -3.58
N SER A 454 31.18 9.81 -3.23
CA SER A 454 31.44 8.53 -3.87
C SER A 454 30.23 7.60 -3.71
N GLY A 455 30.27 6.43 -4.35
CA GLY A 455 29.27 5.37 -4.16
C GLY A 455 29.19 4.79 -2.73
N GLU A 456 30.03 5.21 -1.80
CA GLU A 456 29.85 4.91 -0.36
C GLU A 456 28.94 5.93 0.34
N TRP A 457 28.97 7.18 -0.12
CA TRP A 457 28.16 8.29 0.39
C TRP A 457 26.78 8.33 -0.26
N GLU A 458 26.71 8.08 -1.56
CA GLU A 458 25.47 7.99 -2.35
C GLU A 458 25.28 6.54 -2.81
N SER A 459 24.42 5.81 -2.11
CA SER A 459 24.22 4.37 -2.27
C SER A 459 22.77 4.00 -2.04
N GLU A 460 22.33 2.95 -2.72
CA GLU A 460 21.23 2.13 -2.25
C GLU A 460 21.39 1.73 -0.77
N GLY A 461 20.27 1.64 -0.05
CA GLY A 461 20.17 1.21 1.35
C GLY A 461 20.39 2.31 2.40
N GLN A 462 20.81 3.52 2.01
CA GLN A 462 21.05 4.62 2.95
C GLN A 462 20.91 6.01 2.31
N ASP A 463 20.12 6.89 2.92
CA ASP A 463 20.09 8.31 2.54
C ASP A 463 21.28 9.08 3.12
N ARG A 464 21.66 10.20 2.50
CA ARG A 464 22.70 11.10 3.03
C ARG A 464 22.17 11.85 4.25
N ALA A 465 22.95 11.85 5.33
CA ALA A 465 22.59 12.57 6.56
C ALA A 465 22.57 14.11 6.41
N ASN A 466 23.23 14.66 5.38
CA ASN A 466 23.27 16.07 5.01
C ASN A 466 23.90 16.24 3.60
N MET A 467 23.96 17.47 3.10
CA MET A 467 24.55 17.79 1.79
C MET A 467 26.08 18.00 1.82
N ASN A 468 26.75 17.95 2.97
CA ASN A 468 28.16 18.38 3.05
C ASN A 468 29.09 17.43 2.30
N LEU A 469 30.23 17.97 1.87
CA LEU A 469 31.32 17.19 1.32
C LEU A 469 32.00 16.35 2.43
N PRO A 470 32.77 15.31 2.07
CA PRO A 470 33.52 14.52 3.04
C PRO A 470 34.44 15.39 3.92
N PRO A 471 34.63 15.07 5.22
CA PRO A 471 35.37 15.90 6.16
C PRO A 471 36.78 16.32 5.67
N GLY A 472 37.14 17.59 5.84
CA GLY A 472 38.41 18.15 5.37
C GLY A 472 38.39 18.62 3.90
N THR A 473 37.34 18.32 3.13
CA THR A 473 37.23 18.76 1.72
C THR A 473 36.98 20.25 1.60
N ASP A 474 36.08 20.83 2.41
CA ASP A 474 35.82 22.29 2.39
C ASP A 474 37.05 23.09 2.86
N GLU A 475 37.86 22.52 3.76
CA GLU A 475 39.11 23.11 4.25
C GLU A 475 40.17 23.09 3.14
N LEU A 476 40.31 21.97 2.42
CA LEU A 476 41.15 21.86 1.23
C LEU A 476 40.75 22.87 0.16
N VAL A 477 39.45 23.03 -0.14
CA VAL A 477 38.98 23.95 -1.18
C VAL A 477 39.35 25.39 -0.84
N ARG A 478 39.02 25.87 0.36
CA ARG A 478 39.40 27.24 0.77
C ARG A 478 40.92 27.45 0.74
N ALA A 479 41.69 26.46 1.19
CA ALA A 479 43.16 26.54 1.22
C ALA A 479 43.80 26.56 -0.18
N VAL A 480 43.23 25.82 -1.14
CA VAL A 480 43.71 25.80 -2.55
C VAL A 480 43.28 27.07 -3.29
N LEU A 481 42.03 27.52 -3.14
CA LEU A 481 41.55 28.77 -3.74
C LEU A 481 42.36 29.99 -3.28
N ALA A 482 42.64 30.09 -1.97
CA ALA A 482 43.48 31.13 -1.41
C ALA A 482 44.97 31.00 -1.79
N ALA A 483 45.42 29.81 -2.22
CA ALA A 483 46.77 29.58 -2.70
C ALA A 483 46.93 29.90 -4.20
N ASN A 484 45.90 29.64 -5.01
CA ASN A 484 45.87 29.94 -6.44
C ASN A 484 44.42 30.21 -6.90
N PRO A 485 44.04 31.45 -7.23
CA PRO A 485 42.69 31.77 -7.67
C PRO A 485 42.37 31.21 -9.08
N ARG A 486 43.37 30.78 -9.86
CA ARG A 486 43.18 30.15 -11.18
C ARG A 486 42.90 28.64 -11.06
N THR A 487 42.02 28.31 -10.12
CA THR A 487 41.55 26.97 -9.80
C THR A 487 40.16 26.73 -10.43
N ALA A 488 40.01 25.61 -11.12
CA ALA A 488 38.71 25.05 -11.49
C ALA A 488 38.33 23.93 -10.52
N VAL A 489 37.22 24.10 -9.81
CA VAL A 489 36.70 23.10 -8.86
C VAL A 489 35.78 22.13 -9.60
N VAL A 490 36.16 20.85 -9.65
CA VAL A 490 35.42 19.78 -10.32
C VAL A 490 34.68 18.96 -9.27
N VAL A 491 33.36 18.91 -9.35
CA VAL A 491 32.48 18.31 -8.35
C VAL A 491 31.85 17.02 -8.89
N GLN A 492 32.30 15.88 -8.38
CA GLN A 492 31.77 14.56 -8.71
C GLN A 492 30.79 14.10 -7.62
N SER A 493 29.51 14.44 -7.78
CA SER A 493 28.42 13.97 -6.91
C SER A 493 27.16 13.65 -7.71
N GLY A 494 26.41 12.63 -7.31
CA GLY A 494 25.16 12.28 -7.97
C GLY A 494 24.01 13.25 -7.67
N THR A 495 24.06 13.89 -6.50
CA THR A 495 23.07 14.83 -5.96
C THR A 495 23.74 16.10 -5.43
N PRO A 496 23.00 17.18 -5.09
CA PRO A 496 23.58 18.47 -4.71
C PRO A 496 24.46 18.40 -3.46
N VAL A 497 25.54 19.19 -3.42
CA VAL A 497 26.43 19.30 -2.26
C VAL A 497 26.47 20.73 -1.73
N SER A 498 26.77 20.88 -0.43
CA SER A 498 27.07 22.16 0.20
C SER A 498 28.34 22.76 -0.43
N MET A 499 28.31 24.03 -0.85
CA MET A 499 29.48 24.74 -1.37
C MET A 499 29.73 26.04 -0.58
N PRO A 500 30.20 25.97 0.68
CA PRO A 500 30.42 27.13 1.55
C PRO A 500 31.62 28.02 1.13
N TRP A 501 32.15 27.80 -0.07
CA TRP A 501 33.29 28.46 -0.73
C TRP A 501 32.91 28.90 -2.17
N VAL A 502 31.63 28.82 -2.55
CA VAL A 502 31.12 29.12 -3.90
C VAL A 502 31.49 30.52 -4.39
N ASP A 503 31.56 31.49 -3.47
CA ASP A 503 31.87 32.88 -3.79
C ASP A 503 33.37 33.04 -4.11
N ASP A 504 34.25 32.35 -3.36
CA ASP A 504 35.71 32.33 -3.55
C ASP A 504 36.15 31.59 -4.83
N ALA A 505 35.38 30.59 -5.28
CA ALA A 505 35.73 29.75 -6.43
C ALA A 505 35.36 30.41 -7.76
N GLY A 506 36.34 30.87 -8.55
CA GLY A 506 36.07 31.52 -9.84
C GLY A 506 35.53 30.57 -10.93
N ALA A 507 35.83 29.27 -10.87
CA ALA A 507 35.25 28.27 -11.78
C ALA A 507 34.81 26.99 -11.05
N ILE A 508 33.60 26.52 -11.36
CA ILE A 508 32.97 25.34 -10.75
C ILE A 508 32.29 24.50 -11.85
N LEU A 509 32.61 23.21 -11.90
CA LEU A 509 32.17 22.27 -12.92
C LEU A 509 31.56 21.01 -12.27
N GLN A 510 30.24 20.81 -12.39
CA GLN A 510 29.57 19.59 -11.94
C GLN A 510 29.82 18.47 -12.95
N ALA A 511 30.51 17.42 -12.50
CA ALA A 511 30.94 16.27 -13.29
C ALA A 511 30.15 14.98 -13.02
N TRP A 512 29.32 14.98 -11.97
CA TRP A 512 28.48 13.85 -11.57
C TRP A 512 29.30 12.56 -11.30
N PHE A 513 28.68 11.40 -11.48
CA PHE A 513 29.39 10.13 -11.65
C PHE A 513 29.35 9.77 -13.15
N GLY A 514 30.49 9.91 -13.83
CA GLY A 514 30.56 10.00 -15.30
C GLY A 514 30.76 8.68 -16.06
N GLY A 515 30.62 7.51 -15.43
CA GLY A 515 30.86 6.22 -16.07
C GLY A 515 32.34 5.97 -16.42
N ASN A 516 32.59 5.01 -17.33
CA ASN A 516 33.94 4.57 -17.71
C ASN A 516 34.88 5.74 -18.10
N GLU A 517 34.36 6.68 -18.87
CA GLU A 517 35.14 7.75 -19.53
C GLU A 517 35.12 9.09 -18.78
N ALA A 518 34.69 9.11 -17.52
CA ALA A 518 34.51 10.31 -16.70
C ALA A 518 35.71 11.27 -16.77
N GLY A 519 36.93 10.79 -16.51
CA GLY A 519 38.14 11.63 -16.54
C GLY A 519 38.48 12.19 -17.91
N ASN A 520 38.18 11.48 -19.00
CA ASN A 520 38.37 11.97 -20.37
C ASN A 520 37.35 13.06 -20.72
N GLY A 521 36.07 12.87 -20.37
CA GLY A 521 35.03 13.89 -20.56
C GLY A 521 35.28 15.16 -19.74
N ILE A 522 35.76 15.01 -18.49
CA ILE A 522 36.22 16.11 -17.64
C ILE A 522 37.35 16.88 -18.32
N ALA A 523 38.39 16.19 -18.81
CA ALA A 523 39.52 16.83 -19.48
C ALA A 523 39.11 17.55 -20.79
N ASP A 524 38.25 16.94 -21.60
CA ASP A 524 37.74 17.53 -22.84
C ASP A 524 37.03 18.88 -22.61
N VAL A 525 36.23 18.97 -21.54
CA VAL A 525 35.60 20.22 -21.13
C VAL A 525 36.63 21.18 -20.52
N LEU A 526 37.51 20.73 -19.63
CA LEU A 526 38.49 21.59 -18.98
C LEU A 526 39.43 22.30 -19.98
N PHE A 527 39.96 21.59 -20.97
CA PHE A 527 40.82 22.17 -22.01
C PHE A 527 40.05 22.73 -23.22
N GLY A 528 38.71 22.66 -23.20
CA GLY A 528 37.84 23.26 -24.22
C GLY A 528 37.90 22.61 -25.59
N ALA A 529 38.24 21.31 -25.65
CA ALA A 529 38.02 20.44 -26.80
C ALA A 529 36.52 20.18 -27.00
N VAL A 530 35.76 20.11 -25.90
CA VAL A 530 34.30 20.20 -25.86
C VAL A 530 33.90 21.51 -25.18
N ASN A 531 32.97 22.24 -25.80
CA ASN A 531 32.30 23.36 -25.16
C ASN A 531 31.13 22.83 -24.31
N PRO A 532 31.08 23.05 -22.99
CA PRO A 532 30.02 22.53 -22.14
C PRO A 532 28.64 23.08 -22.56
N SER A 533 27.65 22.21 -22.48
CA SER A 533 26.24 22.49 -22.81
C SER A 533 25.24 21.82 -21.87
N GLY A 534 25.70 20.99 -20.92
CA GLY A 534 24.85 20.34 -19.94
C GLY A 534 24.16 21.37 -19.03
N LYS A 535 22.96 21.02 -18.56
CA LYS A 535 22.07 21.87 -17.76
C LYS A 535 21.60 21.12 -16.51
N LEU A 536 21.46 21.77 -15.36
CA LEU A 536 21.04 21.11 -14.12
C LEU A 536 19.64 20.47 -14.24
N PRO A 537 19.49 19.14 -14.06
CA PRO A 537 18.17 18.49 -14.03
C PRO A 537 17.56 18.47 -12.62
N ILE A 538 18.25 19.04 -11.63
CA ILE A 538 17.86 19.17 -10.23
C ILE A 538 18.31 20.53 -9.72
N THR A 539 17.50 21.20 -8.92
CA THR A 539 17.85 22.46 -8.27
C THR A 539 18.89 22.19 -7.19
N MET A 540 19.96 22.99 -7.14
CA MET A 540 20.92 22.95 -6.04
C MET A 540 20.50 23.98 -4.98
N PRO A 541 19.96 23.58 -3.81
CA PRO A 541 19.60 24.53 -2.76
C PRO A 541 20.84 25.14 -2.09
N ARG A 542 20.66 26.35 -1.54
CA ARG A 542 21.68 27.03 -0.72
C ARG A 542 21.84 26.39 0.65
N ARG A 543 20.75 25.87 1.23
CA ARG A 543 20.72 25.08 2.47
C ARG A 543 19.73 23.93 2.33
N VAL A 544 20.00 22.80 3.00
CA VAL A 544 19.05 21.68 3.10
C VAL A 544 17.65 22.13 3.59
N ALA A 545 17.60 23.15 4.45
CA ALA A 545 16.37 23.72 5.00
C ALA A 545 15.52 24.54 4.01
N ASP A 546 16.07 24.93 2.84
CA ASP A 546 15.34 25.71 1.82
C ASP A 546 14.48 24.81 0.91
N ASN A 547 14.76 23.50 0.92
CA ASN A 547 14.15 22.48 0.07
C ASN A 547 12.77 22.03 0.60
N PRO A 548 11.77 21.81 -0.27
CA PRO A 548 10.38 21.55 0.13
C PRO A 548 10.19 20.40 1.13
N SER A 549 10.96 19.32 0.96
CA SER A 549 10.86 18.10 1.76
C SER A 549 11.71 18.11 3.05
N ALA A 550 12.36 19.22 3.41
CA ALA A 550 13.36 19.29 4.50
C ALA A 550 12.85 18.80 5.87
N LEU A 551 11.56 18.96 6.17
CA LEU A 551 10.93 18.53 7.43
C LEU A 551 10.41 17.08 7.40
N CYS A 552 10.51 16.39 6.26
CA CYS A 552 9.84 15.12 6.01
C CYS A 552 10.58 14.26 4.98
N PHE A 553 11.91 14.17 5.07
CA PHE A 553 12.77 13.34 4.20
C PHE A 553 13.43 12.18 4.98
N ARG A 554 12.64 11.49 5.81
CA ARG A 554 12.99 10.25 6.53
C ARG A 554 11.71 9.56 6.99
N SER A 555 11.72 8.25 7.23
CA SER A 555 10.61 7.57 7.89
C SER A 555 10.44 8.07 9.33
N GLU A 556 9.22 8.43 9.71
CA GLU A 556 8.84 8.75 11.09
C GLU A 556 7.60 7.93 11.49
N ALA A 557 7.79 7.03 12.47
CA ALA A 557 6.78 6.04 12.87
C ALA A 557 6.25 5.21 11.69
N GLY A 558 7.15 4.76 10.80
CA GLY A 558 6.83 3.90 9.66
C GLY A 558 6.13 4.60 8.49
N ARG A 559 6.16 5.93 8.41
CA ARG A 559 5.52 6.71 7.34
C ARG A 559 6.31 7.97 6.96
N VAL A 560 5.99 8.54 5.79
CA VAL A 560 6.39 9.89 5.37
C VAL A 560 5.18 10.63 4.81
N ILE A 561 5.10 11.94 5.01
CA ILE A 561 4.09 12.80 4.38
C ILE A 561 4.77 13.61 3.28
N TYR A 562 4.28 13.53 2.04
CA TYR A 562 4.74 14.37 0.93
C TYR A 562 3.96 15.70 0.96
N GLY A 563 4.22 16.49 2.00
CA GLY A 563 3.44 17.68 2.37
C GLY A 563 3.62 18.89 1.45
N GLU A 564 4.61 18.84 0.56
CA GLU A 564 4.82 19.81 -0.51
C GLU A 564 3.89 19.62 -1.73
N ASP A 565 3.16 18.51 -1.80
CA ASP A 565 2.22 18.21 -2.90
C ASP A 565 2.93 18.30 -4.28
N VAL A 566 2.39 19.05 -5.25
CA VAL A 566 3.02 19.28 -6.56
C VAL A 566 4.22 20.24 -6.55
N TYR A 567 4.56 20.86 -5.43
CA TYR A 567 5.63 21.86 -5.34
C TYR A 567 6.98 21.19 -5.05
N VAL A 568 7.42 20.34 -5.99
CA VAL A 568 8.71 19.64 -5.97
C VAL A 568 9.74 20.31 -6.88
N GLY A 569 11.00 20.39 -6.43
CA GLY A 569 12.09 21.02 -7.19
C GLY A 569 11.86 22.52 -7.38
N TYR A 570 12.30 23.07 -8.53
CA TYR A 570 12.11 24.48 -8.90
C TYR A 570 10.66 24.98 -8.74
N ARG A 571 9.64 24.11 -8.84
CA ARG A 571 8.23 24.47 -8.59
C ARG A 571 8.02 25.07 -7.20
N TRP A 572 8.81 24.67 -6.20
CA TRP A 572 8.84 25.27 -4.86
C TRP A 572 9.53 26.63 -4.89
N TYR A 573 10.82 26.64 -5.25
CA TYR A 573 11.68 27.83 -5.21
C TYR A 573 11.11 28.99 -6.03
N ASP A 574 10.56 28.71 -7.21
CA ASP A 574 9.99 29.71 -8.11
C ASP A 574 8.56 30.12 -7.75
N THR A 575 7.86 29.39 -6.88
CA THR A 575 6.51 29.77 -6.40
C THR A 575 6.58 30.56 -5.08
N LEU A 576 7.63 30.35 -4.29
CA LEU A 576 7.87 31.03 -3.01
C LEU A 576 8.99 32.10 -3.07
N ASP A 577 9.55 32.36 -4.25
CA ASP A 577 10.66 33.29 -4.51
C ASP A 577 11.90 33.06 -3.60
N ILE A 578 12.24 31.78 -3.42
CA ILE A 578 13.44 31.35 -2.68
C ILE A 578 14.59 31.25 -3.67
N GLU A 579 15.67 31.98 -3.45
CA GLU A 579 16.85 31.93 -4.32
C GLU A 579 17.73 30.68 -4.02
N PRO A 580 17.92 29.77 -4.99
CA PRO A 580 18.76 28.59 -4.81
C PRO A 580 20.27 28.93 -4.74
N LEU A 581 21.11 27.90 -4.74
CA LEU A 581 22.53 28.04 -5.05
C LEU A 581 22.73 28.08 -6.58
N PHE A 582 22.12 27.11 -7.28
CA PHE A 582 21.98 27.10 -8.74
C PHE A 582 20.59 26.56 -9.12
N PRO A 583 19.83 27.23 -10.00
CA PRO A 583 18.45 26.84 -10.33
C PRO A 583 18.40 25.66 -11.32
N PHE A 584 17.25 24.97 -11.37
CA PHE A 584 16.96 23.98 -12.42
C PHE A 584 17.16 24.56 -13.82
N GLY A 585 17.69 23.76 -14.74
CA GLY A 585 18.02 24.18 -16.10
C GLY A 585 19.27 25.05 -16.22
N HIS A 586 19.97 25.41 -15.12
CA HIS A 586 21.19 26.22 -15.16
C HIS A 586 22.38 25.50 -15.81
N GLY A 587 23.22 26.23 -16.54
CA GLY A 587 24.47 25.71 -17.09
C GLY A 587 25.09 26.69 -18.08
N LEU A 588 26.35 27.04 -17.85
CA LEU A 588 27.14 27.96 -18.66
C LEU A 588 27.82 27.26 -19.84
N SER A 589 28.38 28.05 -20.75
CA SER A 589 29.09 27.60 -21.95
C SER A 589 30.28 28.53 -22.22
N TYR A 590 31.30 28.08 -22.95
CA TYR A 590 32.41 28.93 -23.42
C TYR A 590 32.03 29.84 -24.60
N THR A 591 30.74 30.01 -24.85
CA THR A 591 30.18 31.04 -25.73
C THR A 591 28.85 31.54 -25.15
N THR A 592 28.45 32.75 -25.50
CA THR A 592 27.17 33.33 -25.04
C THR A 592 26.05 33.02 -26.03
N PHE A 593 24.82 32.88 -25.52
CA PHE A 593 23.61 32.75 -26.33
C PHE A 593 22.61 33.83 -25.94
N THR A 594 21.87 34.33 -26.93
CA THR A 594 20.78 35.30 -26.74
C THR A 594 19.54 34.81 -27.48
N LEU A 595 18.36 35.12 -26.93
CA LEU A 595 17.06 34.81 -27.53
C LEU A 595 16.43 36.09 -28.06
N SER A 596 15.91 36.06 -29.28
CA SER A 596 15.16 37.16 -29.89
C SER A 596 14.01 36.62 -30.75
N ASP A 597 13.14 37.52 -31.20
CA ASP A 597 12.16 37.24 -32.27
C ASP A 597 11.29 36.00 -32.00
N VAL A 598 10.76 35.90 -30.77
CA VAL A 598 9.87 34.83 -30.35
C VAL A 598 8.54 34.90 -31.11
N GLU A 599 8.15 33.81 -31.77
CA GLU A 599 6.89 33.70 -32.51
C GLU A 599 5.70 33.53 -31.55
N THR A 600 4.49 33.83 -32.03
CA THR A 600 3.26 33.41 -31.35
C THR A 600 3.10 31.89 -31.51
N PRO A 601 2.90 31.10 -30.43
CA PRO A 601 2.80 29.65 -30.56
C PRO A 601 1.63 29.23 -31.43
N VAL A 602 1.90 28.35 -32.40
CA VAL A 602 0.89 27.78 -33.29
C VAL A 602 0.30 26.54 -32.62
N ILE A 603 -1.02 26.48 -32.52
CA ILE A 603 -1.74 25.29 -32.06
C ILE A 603 -2.24 24.53 -33.29
N ASP A 604 -1.82 23.27 -33.45
CA ASP A 604 -2.35 22.35 -34.46
C ASP A 604 -2.73 21.03 -33.79
N ALA A 605 -3.95 20.55 -34.04
CA ALA A 605 -4.59 19.37 -33.42
C ALA A 605 -4.39 19.23 -31.88
N ASP A 606 -3.37 18.47 -31.47
CA ASP A 606 -2.99 18.18 -30.08
C ASP A 606 -1.59 18.69 -29.71
N LYS A 607 -1.02 19.60 -30.51
CA LYS A 607 0.32 20.19 -30.36
C LYS A 607 0.29 21.72 -30.24
N VAL A 608 1.23 22.26 -29.48
CA VAL A 608 1.61 23.68 -29.44
C VAL A 608 3.07 23.78 -29.88
N THR A 609 3.32 24.42 -31.01
CA THR A 609 4.68 24.65 -31.52
C THR A 609 5.06 26.11 -31.31
N VAL A 610 6.19 26.36 -30.65
CA VAL A 610 6.76 27.70 -30.47
C VAL A 610 8.14 27.78 -31.11
N ARG A 611 8.47 28.95 -31.68
CA ARG A 611 9.78 29.24 -32.26
C ARG A 611 10.40 30.48 -31.62
N VAL A 612 11.73 30.48 -31.56
CA VAL A 612 12.53 31.62 -31.11
C VAL A 612 13.88 31.62 -31.83
N VAL A 613 14.38 32.79 -32.20
CA VAL A 613 15.73 32.93 -32.76
C VAL A 613 16.74 32.81 -31.64
N VAL A 614 17.72 31.93 -31.84
CA VAL A 614 18.86 31.73 -30.96
C VAL A 614 20.10 32.24 -31.67
N ARG A 615 20.83 33.17 -31.04
CA ARG A 615 22.06 33.72 -31.58
C ARG A 615 23.26 33.40 -30.70
N ASN A 616 24.29 32.79 -31.28
CA ASN A 616 25.59 32.60 -30.65
C ASN A 616 26.34 33.95 -30.67
N GLY A 617 26.42 34.60 -29.50
CA GLY A 617 27.03 35.90 -29.33
C GLY A 617 28.56 35.87 -29.29
N GLY A 618 29.17 34.72 -28.99
CA GLY A 618 30.61 34.60 -28.71
C GLY A 618 31.48 34.11 -29.86
N ALA A 619 32.73 33.78 -29.54
CA ALA A 619 33.79 33.43 -30.50
C ALA A 619 34.05 31.92 -30.63
N ARG A 620 33.20 31.07 -30.03
CA ARG A 620 33.31 29.61 -30.10
C ARG A 620 31.99 28.99 -30.57
N ASP A 621 32.08 27.88 -31.28
CA ASP A 621 30.97 26.98 -31.56
C ASP A 621 30.41 26.40 -30.25
N GLY A 622 29.09 26.18 -30.17
CA GLY A 622 28.46 25.61 -28.99
C GLY A 622 27.02 25.15 -29.24
N THR A 623 26.41 24.57 -28.21
CA THR A 623 25.02 24.11 -28.23
C THR A 623 24.21 24.89 -27.20
N ALA A 624 23.20 25.62 -27.66
CA ALA A 624 22.17 26.20 -26.80
C ALA A 624 21.13 25.14 -26.45
N VAL A 625 20.63 25.15 -25.20
CA VAL A 625 19.47 24.34 -24.78
C VAL A 625 18.37 25.31 -24.43
N VAL A 626 17.43 25.53 -25.36
CA VAL A 626 16.26 26.38 -25.13
C VAL A 626 15.22 25.57 -24.38
N GLN A 627 14.75 26.09 -23.25
CA GLN A 627 13.79 25.43 -22.36
C GLN A 627 12.47 26.21 -22.39
N ALA A 628 11.36 25.52 -22.63
CA ALA A 628 10.02 26.09 -22.67
C ALA A 628 9.26 25.76 -21.37
N TYR A 629 9.08 26.77 -20.54
CA TYR A 629 8.25 26.72 -19.34
C TYR A 629 6.88 27.31 -19.64
N VAL A 630 5.81 26.69 -19.14
CA VAL A 630 4.44 27.19 -19.31
C VAL A 630 3.85 27.58 -17.97
N ALA A 631 3.31 28.80 -17.90
CA ALA A 631 2.57 29.31 -16.75
C ALA A 631 1.05 29.26 -17.03
N PRO A 632 0.23 28.81 -16.05
CA PRO A 632 -1.20 28.64 -16.22
C PRO A 632 -1.98 29.97 -16.23
N PRO A 633 -3.23 29.99 -16.76
CA PRO A 633 -4.10 31.17 -16.77
C PRO A 633 -4.61 31.59 -15.38
N ALA A 634 -4.47 30.73 -14.36
CA ALA A 634 -4.97 30.96 -13.01
C ALA A 634 -3.83 31.34 -12.05
N ALA A 635 -4.14 32.22 -11.10
CA ALA A 635 -3.19 32.76 -10.14
C ALA A 635 -2.61 31.71 -9.16
N THR A 636 -1.35 31.91 -8.76
CA THR A 636 -0.52 31.01 -7.93
C THR A 636 -0.98 30.99 -6.47
N PRO A 637 -0.53 30.06 -5.59
CA PRO A 637 -0.91 30.04 -4.17
C PRO A 637 -0.87 31.40 -3.45
N VAL A 638 0.13 32.22 -3.75
CA VAL A 638 0.36 33.53 -3.11
C VAL A 638 -0.54 34.64 -3.70
N THR A 639 -1.11 34.42 -4.89
CA THR A 639 -1.91 35.42 -5.63
C THR A 639 -3.35 34.95 -5.94
N ALA A 640 -3.71 33.74 -5.52
CA ALA A 640 -5.00 33.12 -5.81
C ALA A 640 -6.17 33.87 -5.14
N THR A 641 -7.21 34.13 -5.93
CA THR A 641 -8.49 34.63 -5.43
C THR A 641 -9.49 33.49 -5.30
N ALA A 642 -10.63 33.72 -4.64
CA ALA A 642 -11.71 32.73 -4.50
C ALA A 642 -12.34 32.25 -5.83
N ALA A 643 -11.94 32.80 -6.98
CA ALA A 643 -12.32 32.33 -8.31
C ALA A 643 -11.36 31.27 -8.89
N SER A 644 -10.12 31.16 -8.40
CA SER A 644 -9.18 30.11 -8.80
C SER A 644 -9.65 28.74 -8.29
N ARG A 645 -9.84 27.77 -9.19
CA ARG A 645 -10.38 26.45 -8.82
C ARG A 645 -9.36 25.53 -8.14
N VAL A 646 -8.10 25.58 -8.57
CA VAL A 646 -6.96 24.82 -8.03
C VAL A 646 -5.70 25.69 -8.21
N THR A 647 -4.81 25.67 -7.22
CA THR A 647 -3.52 26.39 -7.29
C THR A 647 -2.45 25.56 -8.02
N ARG A 648 -1.54 26.23 -8.72
CA ARG A 648 -0.47 25.59 -9.50
C ARG A 648 0.89 26.26 -9.26
N PRO A 649 2.01 25.58 -9.58
CA PRO A 649 3.32 26.21 -9.68
C PRO A 649 3.30 27.46 -10.58
N THR A 650 4.19 28.42 -10.32
CA THR A 650 4.35 29.62 -11.18
C THR A 650 4.59 29.26 -12.65
N LYS A 651 5.40 28.22 -12.90
CA LYS A 651 5.66 27.67 -14.23
C LYS A 651 6.10 26.22 -14.16
N GLU A 652 5.93 25.49 -15.25
CA GLU A 652 6.32 24.07 -15.41
C GLU A 652 7.05 23.86 -16.74
N LEU A 653 8.14 23.09 -16.78
CA LEU A 653 8.81 22.69 -18.03
C LEU A 653 7.87 21.80 -18.85
N LYS A 654 7.67 22.12 -20.14
CA LYS A 654 6.81 21.35 -21.07
C LYS A 654 7.45 21.02 -22.41
N GLY A 655 8.65 21.54 -22.68
CA GLY A 655 9.43 21.22 -23.88
C GLY A 655 10.83 21.84 -23.83
N PHE A 656 11.73 21.37 -24.69
CA PHE A 656 13.05 21.96 -24.90
C PHE A 656 13.58 21.62 -26.31
N ALA A 657 14.55 22.39 -26.80
CA ALA A 657 15.26 22.11 -28.05
C ALA A 657 16.75 22.42 -27.89
N GLN A 658 17.59 21.56 -28.50
CA GLN A 658 19.03 21.80 -28.61
C GLN A 658 19.35 22.39 -29.98
N VAL A 659 20.05 23.53 -30.01
CA VAL A 659 20.49 24.19 -31.25
C VAL A 659 22.00 24.37 -31.22
N ARG A 660 22.70 23.62 -32.07
CA ARG A 660 24.15 23.77 -32.27
C ARG A 660 24.40 24.91 -33.25
N LEU A 661 25.17 25.92 -32.83
CA LEU A 661 25.49 27.11 -33.60
C LEU A 661 27.00 27.34 -33.63
N SER A 662 27.54 27.61 -34.82
CA SER A 662 28.91 28.08 -34.95
C SER A 662 29.10 29.50 -34.40
N ALA A 663 30.35 29.88 -34.11
CA ALA A 663 30.68 31.20 -33.59
C ALA A 663 30.02 32.33 -34.41
N ARG A 664 29.38 33.30 -33.73
CA ARG A 664 28.63 34.44 -34.31
C ARG A 664 27.40 34.09 -35.17
N ALA A 665 27.04 32.82 -35.33
CA ALA A 665 25.89 32.39 -36.11
C ALA A 665 24.55 32.52 -35.36
N GLU A 666 23.45 32.43 -36.10
CA GLU A 666 22.08 32.40 -35.61
C GLU A 666 21.32 31.19 -36.20
N GLY A 667 20.24 30.79 -35.54
CA GLY A 667 19.34 29.73 -35.97
C GLY A 667 18.04 29.77 -35.19
N VAL A 668 17.10 28.88 -35.48
CA VAL A 668 15.79 28.83 -34.83
C VAL A 668 15.71 27.61 -33.93
N ALA A 669 15.28 27.80 -32.68
CA ALA A 669 14.80 26.72 -31.83
C ALA A 669 13.29 26.55 -32.07
N GLU A 670 12.89 25.39 -32.58
CA GLU A 670 11.49 24.96 -32.66
C GLU A 670 11.22 23.97 -31.52
N ILE A 671 10.22 24.26 -30.69
CA ILE A 671 9.82 23.42 -29.56
C ILE A 671 8.35 23.03 -29.74
N GLU A 672 8.12 21.73 -29.90
CA GLU A 672 6.80 21.10 -29.92
C GLU A 672 6.41 20.65 -28.51
N MET A 673 5.20 21.00 -28.07
CA MET A 673 4.66 20.64 -26.76
C MET A 673 3.26 20.03 -26.91
N ASP A 674 2.98 18.94 -26.20
CA ASP A 674 1.67 18.28 -26.21
C ASP A 674 0.62 19.14 -25.49
N VAL A 675 -0.48 19.53 -26.16
CA VAL A 675 -1.53 20.43 -25.61
C VAL A 675 -2.05 19.93 -24.27
N LEU A 676 -2.32 18.62 -24.14
CA LEU A 676 -2.91 18.04 -22.94
C LEU A 676 -1.93 18.09 -21.78
N ARG A 677 -0.70 17.58 -21.94
CA ARG A 677 0.33 17.62 -20.88
C ARG A 677 0.78 19.03 -20.53
N THR A 678 0.74 19.95 -21.50
CA THR A 678 1.08 21.36 -21.34
C THR A 678 0.07 22.10 -20.48
N THR A 679 -1.22 21.92 -20.77
CA THR A 679 -2.29 22.73 -20.16
C THR A 679 -2.91 22.09 -18.92
N SER A 680 -2.84 20.76 -18.77
CA SER A 680 -3.56 20.04 -17.72
C SER A 680 -2.92 20.12 -16.33
N TYR A 681 -3.75 19.87 -15.32
CA TYR A 681 -3.40 19.43 -13.97
C TYR A 681 -4.32 18.26 -13.57
N TRP A 682 -4.09 17.54 -12.47
CA TRP A 682 -4.97 16.48 -11.99
C TRP A 682 -6.02 17.02 -11.00
N SER A 683 -7.30 16.81 -11.29
CA SER A 683 -8.40 17.23 -10.42
C SER A 683 -8.90 16.06 -9.58
N GLU A 684 -8.48 15.97 -8.31
CA GLU A 684 -8.94 14.94 -7.37
C GLU A 684 -10.46 14.95 -7.14
N MET A 685 -11.09 16.12 -7.30
CA MET A 685 -12.54 16.28 -7.20
C MET A 685 -13.29 15.67 -8.38
N GLU A 686 -12.69 15.66 -9.57
CA GLU A 686 -13.28 15.19 -10.83
C GLU A 686 -12.70 13.83 -11.27
N ASP A 687 -11.68 13.32 -10.54
CA ASP A 687 -10.97 12.06 -10.76
C ASP A 687 -10.48 11.93 -12.22
N CYS A 688 -9.86 13.01 -12.72
CA CYS A 688 -9.33 13.11 -14.08
C CYS A 688 -8.26 14.21 -14.23
N TRP A 689 -7.48 14.12 -15.31
CA TRP A 689 -6.71 15.25 -15.82
C TRP A 689 -7.65 16.31 -16.41
N ARG A 690 -7.31 17.58 -16.17
CA ARG A 690 -8.12 18.73 -16.54
C ARG A 690 -7.26 19.84 -17.15
N SER A 691 -7.47 20.06 -18.44
CA SER A 691 -7.01 21.20 -19.22
C SER A 691 -8.05 22.32 -19.11
N GLU A 692 -7.66 23.55 -18.80
CA GLU A 692 -8.61 24.67 -18.62
C GLU A 692 -8.59 25.66 -19.78
N ALA A 693 -9.74 26.29 -20.05
CA ALA A 693 -9.79 27.39 -21.01
C ALA A 693 -9.12 28.63 -20.43
N GLY A 694 -8.35 29.35 -21.25
CA GLY A 694 -7.64 30.56 -20.85
C GLY A 694 -6.32 30.77 -21.61
N THR A 695 -5.68 31.90 -21.33
CA THR A 695 -4.39 32.27 -21.93
C THR A 695 -3.24 31.72 -21.08
N TYR A 696 -2.43 30.83 -21.66
CA TYR A 696 -1.22 30.28 -21.08
C TYR A 696 -0.01 31.09 -21.58
N LYS A 697 0.87 31.50 -20.67
CA LYS A 697 2.16 32.12 -21.02
C LYS A 697 3.19 31.03 -21.30
N VAL A 698 4.00 31.22 -22.33
CA VAL A 698 5.18 30.41 -22.64
C VAL A 698 6.41 31.26 -22.38
N LEU A 699 7.26 30.82 -21.48
CA LEU A 699 8.48 31.47 -21.03
C LEU A 699 9.67 30.65 -21.56
N LEU A 700 10.47 31.26 -22.44
CA LEU A 700 11.60 30.61 -23.11
C LEU A 700 12.92 31.14 -22.57
N GLY A 701 13.82 30.25 -22.18
CA GLY A 701 15.10 30.62 -21.56
C GLY A 701 16.20 29.57 -21.72
N MET A 702 17.37 29.89 -21.17
CA MET A 702 18.54 28.99 -21.05
C MET A 702 18.58 28.23 -19.71
N SER A 703 17.61 28.50 -18.82
CA SER A 703 17.48 28.02 -17.44
C SER A 703 16.05 28.37 -16.94
N SER A 704 15.64 27.85 -15.78
CA SER A 704 14.38 28.28 -15.12
C SER A 704 14.43 29.71 -14.55
N ARG A 705 15.62 30.29 -14.37
CA ARG A 705 15.83 31.70 -13.95
C ARG A 705 16.82 32.41 -14.88
N GLY A 706 16.86 33.73 -14.81
CA GLY A 706 17.61 34.60 -15.71
C GLY A 706 16.70 35.23 -16.77
N ASP A 707 17.26 35.58 -17.92
CA ASP A 707 16.51 36.20 -19.02
C ASP A 707 15.53 35.20 -19.66
N LEU A 708 14.24 35.49 -19.55
CA LEU A 708 13.14 34.74 -20.15
C LEU A 708 12.40 35.62 -21.16
N VAL A 709 12.28 35.17 -22.41
CA VAL A 709 11.39 35.82 -23.38
C VAL A 709 9.99 35.21 -23.27
N GLU A 710 8.97 36.06 -23.20
CA GLU A 710 7.58 35.64 -23.03
C GLU A 710 6.80 35.73 -24.35
N THR A 711 6.00 34.70 -24.62
CA THR A 711 4.92 34.71 -25.61
C THR A 711 3.69 34.00 -25.00
N SER A 712 2.55 33.93 -25.69
CA SER A 712 1.35 33.28 -25.12
C SER A 712 0.42 32.69 -26.17
N PHE A 713 -0.35 31.68 -25.75
CA PHE A 713 -1.42 31.08 -26.55
C PHE A 713 -2.70 30.98 -25.71
N THR A 714 -3.88 30.99 -26.36
CA THR A 714 -5.17 30.85 -25.67
C THR A 714 -5.83 29.54 -26.06
N LEU A 715 -6.25 28.77 -25.04
CA LEU A 715 -7.07 27.59 -25.23
C LEU A 715 -8.55 27.96 -25.06
N GLU A 716 -9.30 27.93 -26.15
CA GLU A 716 -10.72 28.33 -26.21
C GLU A 716 -11.68 27.42 -25.40
N ARG A 717 -11.26 26.19 -25.08
CA ARG A 717 -12.12 25.17 -24.45
C ARG A 717 -11.34 24.29 -23.47
N ALA A 718 -11.86 24.20 -22.26
CA ALA A 718 -11.41 23.23 -21.27
C ALA A 718 -11.67 21.79 -21.75
N ARG A 719 -10.78 20.86 -21.42
CA ARG A 719 -10.89 19.43 -21.73
C ARG A 719 -10.61 18.59 -20.48
N THR A 720 -11.20 17.40 -20.39
CA THR A 720 -10.96 16.46 -19.28
C THR A 720 -10.68 15.05 -19.81
N TRP A 721 -9.68 14.37 -19.26
CA TRP A 721 -9.18 13.10 -19.79
C TRP A 721 -8.58 12.19 -18.71
N ARG A 722 -8.39 10.91 -19.04
CA ARG A 722 -7.76 9.87 -18.21
C ARG A 722 -6.99 8.91 -19.09
N GLY A 723 -6.06 8.16 -18.49
CA GLY A 723 -5.18 7.27 -19.25
C GLY A 723 -4.05 8.06 -19.90
N LEU A 724 -3.67 7.69 -21.12
CA LEU A 724 -2.53 8.26 -21.83
C LEU A 724 -2.88 9.50 -22.70
N ARG A 725 -4.09 9.56 -23.26
CA ARG A 725 -4.57 10.68 -24.10
C ARG A 725 -6.07 10.92 -23.92
N GLU A 726 -6.55 12.02 -24.49
CA GLU A 726 -7.98 12.34 -24.63
C GLU A 726 -8.71 11.26 -25.44
N ARG A 727 -9.27 10.27 -24.74
CA ARG A 727 -10.54 9.67 -25.16
C ARG A 727 -11.60 10.75 -25.02
N GLU A 728 -12.54 10.86 -25.97
CA GLU A 728 -13.81 11.53 -25.66
C GLU A 728 -14.37 10.85 -24.40
N LEU A 729 -14.48 11.60 -23.30
CA LEU A 729 -15.40 11.27 -22.21
C LEU A 729 -16.80 11.34 -22.81
N ALA A 730 -17.26 10.22 -23.38
CA ALA A 730 -18.39 10.15 -24.29
C ALA A 730 -19.61 10.86 -23.71
N SER A 731 -19.79 12.12 -24.10
CA SER A 731 -20.85 12.96 -23.57
C SER A 731 -22.15 12.33 -24.01
N ARG A 732 -23.02 11.96 -23.06
CA ARG A 732 -24.23 11.14 -23.31
C ARG A 732 -25.34 11.89 -24.06
N ALA A 733 -25.00 12.63 -25.12
CA ALA A 733 -25.86 13.48 -25.92
C ALA A 733 -25.39 13.47 -27.39
N CYS A 734 -26.30 13.11 -28.29
CA CYS A 734 -26.08 13.18 -29.74
C CYS A 734 -25.92 14.63 -30.23
N ASP A 735 -25.39 14.80 -31.44
CA ASP A 735 -25.00 16.12 -31.96
C ASP A 735 -26.19 17.07 -32.17
N ALA A 736 -27.37 16.55 -32.49
CA ALA A 736 -28.61 17.32 -32.54
C ALA A 736 -28.98 17.95 -31.17
N CYS A 737 -28.65 17.29 -30.06
CA CYS A 737 -28.79 17.82 -28.71
C CYS A 737 -27.62 18.74 -28.33
N ARG A 738 -26.38 18.41 -28.70
CA ARG A 738 -25.18 19.26 -28.47
C ARG A 738 -25.36 20.64 -29.12
N ALA A 739 -25.76 20.69 -30.39
CA ALA A 739 -26.00 21.92 -31.14
C ALA A 739 -27.08 22.85 -30.56
N ARG A 740 -27.97 22.34 -29.69
CA ARG A 740 -29.11 23.08 -29.12
C ARG A 740 -29.06 23.23 -27.60
N ARG A 741 -27.92 22.91 -26.96
CA ARG A 741 -27.68 22.99 -25.50
C ARG A 741 -28.78 22.33 -24.65
N ARG A 742 -29.30 21.17 -25.05
CA ARG A 742 -30.34 20.43 -24.31
C ARG A 742 -29.84 19.08 -23.77
N LYS A 743 -30.36 18.69 -22.61
CA LYS A 743 -30.07 17.42 -21.95
C LYS A 743 -30.71 16.27 -22.74
N CYS A 744 -29.90 15.29 -23.12
CA CYS A 744 -30.36 14.08 -23.79
C CYS A 744 -30.87 13.06 -22.75
N VAL A 745 -31.97 12.38 -23.04
CA VAL A 745 -32.58 11.36 -22.16
C VAL A 745 -32.93 10.14 -23.01
N PHE A 746 -32.39 8.99 -22.61
CA PHE A 746 -32.73 7.67 -23.11
C PHE A 746 -33.54 6.97 -22.03
N ASP A 747 -34.71 6.44 -22.38
CA ASP A 747 -35.52 5.64 -21.45
C ASP A 747 -34.91 4.23 -21.35
N SER A 748 -34.77 3.73 -20.13
CA SER A 748 -33.97 2.54 -19.82
C SER A 748 -34.77 1.24 -19.96
N GLY A 749 -35.17 0.90 -21.19
CA GLY A 749 -35.91 -0.33 -21.48
C GLY A 749 -35.70 -0.84 -22.91
N GLY A 750 -35.21 -2.08 -23.03
CA GLY A 750 -35.02 -2.78 -24.31
C GLY A 750 -33.65 -2.58 -24.95
N LEU A 751 -32.91 -3.67 -25.11
CA LEU A 751 -31.76 -3.76 -26.03
C LEU A 751 -32.23 -4.50 -27.29
N GLU A 752 -32.70 -3.78 -28.30
CA GLU A 752 -32.69 -4.21 -29.71
C GLU A 752 -33.11 -3.06 -30.64
N ALA A 753 -32.42 -2.94 -31.79
CA ALA A 753 -32.61 -1.91 -32.83
C ALA A 753 -32.39 -0.43 -32.43
N ALA A 754 -32.28 0.44 -33.44
CA ALA A 754 -31.77 1.81 -33.31
C ALA A 754 -32.74 2.78 -32.60
N ALA A 755 -32.56 2.96 -31.29
CA ALA A 755 -33.40 3.83 -30.46
C ALA A 755 -33.10 5.34 -30.63
N GLN A 756 -34.08 6.12 -31.11
CA GLN A 756 -34.06 7.58 -30.97
C GLN A 756 -34.13 7.98 -29.49
N CYS A 757 -33.34 8.96 -29.06
CA CYS A 757 -33.54 9.57 -27.75
C CYS A 757 -34.87 10.36 -27.71
N SER A 758 -35.48 10.49 -26.53
CA SER A 758 -36.77 11.16 -26.34
C SER A 758 -36.79 12.62 -26.84
N GLY A 759 -35.64 13.31 -26.81
CA GLY A 759 -35.47 14.67 -27.33
C GLY A 759 -35.52 14.77 -28.86
N CYS A 760 -35.01 13.77 -29.58
CA CYS A 760 -35.06 13.70 -31.05
C CYS A 760 -36.39 13.10 -31.53
N SER A 761 -36.95 12.13 -30.80
CA SER A 761 -38.28 11.54 -31.05
C SER A 761 -39.38 12.61 -31.04
N ARG A 762 -39.42 13.48 -30.02
CA ARG A 762 -40.35 14.63 -29.94
C ARG A 762 -40.18 15.70 -31.04
N LEU A 763 -39.16 15.58 -31.89
CA LEU A 763 -38.86 16.53 -32.97
C LEU A 763 -38.79 15.87 -34.36
N GLY A 764 -39.00 14.55 -34.46
CA GLY A 764 -39.01 13.82 -35.75
C GLY A 764 -37.66 13.71 -36.45
N ILE A 765 -36.53 13.76 -35.72
CA ILE A 765 -35.17 13.76 -36.30
C ILE A 765 -34.46 12.42 -36.04
N SER A 766 -33.84 11.83 -37.06
CA SER A 766 -33.05 10.60 -36.93
C SER A 766 -31.82 10.79 -36.02
N CYS A 767 -31.38 9.71 -35.38
CA CYS A 767 -30.28 9.70 -34.42
C CYS A 767 -29.32 8.55 -34.76
N SER A 768 -28.02 8.83 -34.82
CA SER A 768 -26.97 7.87 -35.20
C SER A 768 -25.97 7.70 -34.06
N PHE A 769 -25.99 6.54 -33.39
CA PHE A 769 -25.04 6.21 -32.32
C PHE A 769 -25.02 4.69 -32.07
N GLU A 770 -23.83 4.12 -31.87
CA GLU A 770 -23.61 2.73 -31.43
C GLU A 770 -22.81 2.73 -30.11
N ILE A 771 -23.02 1.76 -29.22
CA ILE A 771 -22.39 1.72 -27.89
C ILE A 771 -21.93 0.30 -27.52
N PRO A 772 -20.65 0.08 -27.17
CA PRO A 772 -20.17 -1.16 -26.53
C PRO A 772 -20.46 -1.17 -25.01
N THR A 773 -20.81 -2.34 -24.46
CA THR A 773 -21.49 -2.48 -23.15
C THR A 773 -20.58 -2.80 -21.95
N ARG A 774 -20.68 -2.01 -20.85
CA ARG A 774 -20.40 -2.41 -19.42
C ARG A 774 -20.86 -1.30 -18.40
N PRO A 775 -21.25 -1.62 -17.13
CA PRO A 775 -21.88 -0.66 -16.18
C PRO A 775 -21.07 -0.28 -14.89
N ARG A 776 -21.34 0.90 -14.25
CA ARG A 776 -20.90 1.37 -12.89
C ARG A 776 -21.78 2.57 -12.33
N GLY A 777 -21.66 2.96 -11.04
CA GLY A 777 -22.53 3.91 -10.27
C GLY A 777 -21.91 5.20 -9.60
N PRO A 778 -22.60 5.91 -8.64
CA PRO A 778 -22.36 7.34 -8.23
C PRO A 778 -21.84 7.68 -6.77
N LYS A 779 -21.66 8.98 -6.38
CA LYS A 779 -21.02 9.51 -5.11
C LYS A 779 -21.63 10.85 -4.49
N ARG A 780 -21.20 11.31 -3.28
CA ARG A 780 -21.62 12.56 -2.51
C ARG A 780 -20.44 13.33 -1.78
N LYS A 781 -20.70 14.41 -0.97
CA LYS A 781 -19.74 15.36 -0.30
C LYS A 781 -20.19 15.87 1.11
N SER A 782 -19.30 16.51 1.92
CA SER A 782 -19.55 16.99 3.32
C SER A 782 -18.87 18.33 3.75
N ARG A 783 -19.28 18.86 4.94
CA ARG A 783 -18.85 20.05 5.74
C ARG A 783 -19.94 21.13 5.95
N ASP A 784 -20.76 20.98 7.00
CA ASP A 784 -21.74 21.97 7.48
C ASP A 784 -21.68 22.08 9.02
N ALA A 785 -22.21 23.15 9.62
CA ALA A 785 -22.37 23.32 11.07
C ALA A 785 -23.70 22.76 11.59
N THR A 786 -24.69 22.54 10.72
CA THR A 786 -25.86 21.69 11.03
C THR A 786 -25.61 20.19 10.76
N ASP A 787 -24.35 19.80 10.53
CA ASP A 787 -23.93 18.41 10.35
C ASP A 787 -23.94 17.64 11.68
N VAL A 788 -24.77 16.59 11.76
CA VAL A 788 -25.02 15.81 12.97
C VAL A 788 -23.81 14.94 13.35
N ASP A 789 -23.00 14.48 12.38
CA ASP A 789 -21.76 13.74 12.65
C ASP A 789 -20.79 14.65 13.43
N PHE A 790 -20.63 15.90 12.99
CA PHE A 790 -19.69 16.87 13.58
C PHE A 790 -20.09 17.33 14.99
N LEU A 791 -21.38 17.61 15.21
CA LEU A 791 -21.89 17.96 16.54
C LEU A 791 -21.75 16.77 17.52
N SER A 792 -22.08 15.56 17.06
CA SER A 792 -21.95 14.34 17.88
C SER A 792 -20.52 14.05 18.31
N LEU A 793 -19.53 14.26 17.43
CA LEU A 793 -18.11 14.07 17.73
C LEU A 793 -17.64 14.97 18.88
N THR A 794 -18.11 16.21 18.89
CA THR A 794 -17.76 17.20 19.92
C THR A 794 -18.23 16.75 21.32
N ILE A 795 -19.38 16.07 21.41
CA ILE A 795 -19.94 15.58 22.68
C ILE A 795 -19.18 14.32 23.17
N ALA A 796 -18.83 13.39 22.27
CA ALA A 796 -18.06 12.20 22.65
C ALA A 796 -16.66 12.55 23.18
N ILE A 797 -15.99 13.54 22.58
CA ILE A 797 -14.68 14.04 23.05
C ILE A 797 -14.77 14.61 24.47
N ALA A 798 -15.86 15.31 24.82
CA ALA A 798 -16.10 15.78 26.19
C ALA A 798 -16.26 14.62 27.17
N ALA A 799 -16.97 13.55 26.78
CA ALA A 799 -17.14 12.34 27.58
C ALA A 799 -15.79 11.65 27.85
N LEU A 800 -14.99 11.38 26.81
CA LEU A 800 -13.68 10.75 26.96
C LEU A 800 -12.74 11.58 27.85
N THR A 801 -12.76 12.90 27.70
CA THR A 801 -11.95 13.82 28.54
C THR A 801 -12.28 13.68 30.03
N ILE A 802 -13.55 13.53 30.38
CA ILE A 802 -14.03 13.39 31.77
C ILE A 802 -13.76 11.96 32.31
N GLY A 803 -13.83 10.94 31.45
CA GLY A 803 -13.44 9.56 31.78
C GLY A 803 -11.94 9.40 32.05
N LEU A 804 -11.08 10.11 31.29
CA LEU A 804 -9.62 10.07 31.42
C LEU A 804 -9.08 10.97 32.54
N LEU A 805 -9.75 12.09 32.88
CA LEU A 805 -9.26 13.07 33.87
C LEU A 805 -10.18 13.18 35.12
N PRO A 806 -10.17 12.20 36.05
CA PRO A 806 -11.01 12.18 37.25
C PRO A 806 -11.05 13.49 38.06
N SER A 807 -9.89 14.16 38.17
CA SER A 807 -9.67 15.30 39.06
C SER A 807 -10.26 16.63 38.58
N ARG A 808 -10.67 16.74 37.30
CA ARG A 808 -11.22 18.00 36.75
C ARG A 808 -12.75 18.11 36.82
N PHE A 809 -13.44 17.00 37.08
CA PHE A 809 -14.91 16.96 37.18
C PHE A 809 -15.50 17.98 38.18
N PRO A 810 -14.94 18.20 39.39
CA PRO A 810 -15.49 19.16 40.35
C PRO A 810 -15.42 20.62 39.91
N ALA A 811 -14.47 21.00 39.04
CA ALA A 811 -14.38 22.37 38.52
C ALA A 811 -15.49 22.66 37.50
N TYR A 812 -15.87 21.65 36.70
CA TYR A 812 -16.94 21.76 35.71
C TYR A 812 -18.31 21.98 36.37
N MET A 813 -18.49 21.46 37.57
CA MET A 813 -19.70 21.61 38.40
C MET A 813 -19.94 23.03 38.95
N ALA A 814 -18.95 23.93 38.88
CA ALA A 814 -18.97 25.22 39.57
C ALA A 814 -19.35 26.43 38.69
N MET A 815 -19.29 26.32 37.35
CA MET A 815 -19.17 27.50 36.48
C MET A 815 -20.46 28.27 36.14
N ASP A 816 -21.66 27.74 36.42
CA ASP A 816 -22.91 28.51 36.28
C ASP A 816 -23.97 28.06 37.31
N PRO A 817 -24.51 28.96 38.16
CA PRO A 817 -25.65 28.67 39.02
C PRO A 817 -26.99 28.48 38.29
N GLY A 818 -27.15 29.06 37.08
CA GLY A 818 -28.41 29.07 36.31
C GLY A 818 -28.55 27.96 35.26
N ALA A 819 -27.47 27.21 34.96
CA ALA A 819 -27.48 26.15 33.96
C ALA A 819 -28.33 24.94 34.39
N ALA A 820 -29.21 24.47 33.50
CA ALA A 820 -30.35 23.60 33.82
C ALA A 820 -30.04 22.13 34.15
N THR A 821 -28.77 21.67 34.11
CA THR A 821 -28.43 20.25 34.34
C THR A 821 -27.11 20.09 35.09
N ARG A 822 -27.06 19.17 36.07
CA ARG A 822 -25.92 18.91 36.97
C ARG A 822 -25.84 17.41 37.31
N PHE A 823 -24.64 16.85 37.51
CA PHE A 823 -24.43 15.39 37.63
C PHE A 823 -23.60 15.02 38.88
N PRO A 824 -24.03 14.05 39.72
CA PRO A 824 -23.44 13.81 41.04
C PRO A 824 -22.13 13.02 41.01
N ALA A 825 -21.88 12.24 39.95
CA ALA A 825 -20.67 11.42 39.80
C ALA A 825 -20.32 11.22 38.33
N ARG A 826 -19.09 10.73 38.06
CA ARG A 826 -18.56 10.58 36.70
C ARG A 826 -19.33 9.57 35.85
N ALA A 827 -19.77 8.44 36.42
CA ALA A 827 -20.57 7.45 35.69
C ALA A 827 -21.93 8.04 35.21
N PRO A 828 -22.77 8.66 36.08
CA PRO A 828 -23.97 9.40 35.64
C PRO A 828 -23.73 10.45 34.55
N PHE A 829 -22.61 11.19 34.59
CA PHE A 829 -22.26 12.13 33.52
C PHE A 829 -21.99 11.41 32.19
N MET A 830 -21.22 10.32 32.20
CA MET A 830 -20.97 9.51 31.00
C MET A 830 -22.28 8.97 30.41
N SER A 831 -23.18 8.45 31.26
CA SER A 831 -24.51 7.99 30.82
C SER A 831 -25.33 9.10 30.14
N TYR A 832 -25.23 10.35 30.62
CA TYR A 832 -25.92 11.48 29.99
C TYR A 832 -25.31 11.90 28.65
N CYS A 833 -23.97 11.93 28.53
CA CYS A 833 -23.31 12.21 27.26
C CYS A 833 -23.65 11.16 26.19
N VAL A 834 -23.68 9.86 26.57
CA VAL A 834 -24.16 8.77 25.71
C VAL A 834 -25.60 9.05 25.26
N GLN A 835 -26.52 9.37 26.18
CA GLN A 835 -27.91 9.68 25.83
C GLN A 835 -28.07 10.93 24.94
N MET A 836 -27.24 11.97 25.09
CA MET A 836 -27.26 13.12 24.18
C MET A 836 -26.80 12.75 22.76
N CYS A 837 -25.72 11.98 22.62
CA CYS A 837 -25.26 11.50 21.30
C CYS A 837 -26.32 10.64 20.59
N LEU A 838 -27.05 9.79 21.34
CA LEU A 838 -28.14 8.99 20.78
C LEU A 838 -29.33 9.87 20.35
N ARG A 839 -29.75 10.85 21.17
CA ARG A 839 -30.91 11.72 20.89
C ARG A 839 -30.72 12.70 19.73
N LEU A 840 -29.49 13.05 19.38
CA LEU A 840 -29.20 13.94 18.23
C LEU A 840 -29.29 13.23 16.87
N ARG A 841 -29.41 11.90 16.85
CA ARG A 841 -29.38 11.07 15.65
C ARG A 841 -30.78 10.55 15.33
N SER A 842 -31.27 10.80 14.12
CA SER A 842 -32.44 10.09 13.60
C SER A 842 -32.09 8.62 13.32
N PRO A 843 -33.01 7.64 13.46
CA PRO A 843 -32.68 6.23 13.25
C PRO A 843 -32.03 5.89 11.89
N ALA A 844 -32.34 6.62 10.80
CA ALA A 844 -31.71 6.45 9.49
C ALA A 844 -30.25 7.00 9.37
N TYR A 845 -29.77 7.78 10.35
CA TYR A 845 -28.38 8.28 10.42
C TYR A 845 -27.35 7.15 10.33
N TRP A 846 -27.78 5.96 10.74
CA TRP A 846 -26.98 4.79 11.02
C TRP A 846 -27.00 3.72 9.90
N GLU A 847 -27.75 3.93 8.83
CA GLU A 847 -27.74 3.03 7.66
C GLU A 847 -26.41 3.13 6.91
N GLU A 848 -25.89 4.34 6.70
CA GLU A 848 -24.58 4.60 6.09
C GLU A 848 -23.43 4.55 7.11
N ILE A 849 -22.59 3.52 7.02
CA ILE A 849 -21.32 3.40 7.77
C ILE A 849 -20.33 4.49 7.30
N SER A 850 -19.77 5.27 8.22
CA SER A 850 -18.75 6.29 7.92
C SER A 850 -17.58 6.24 8.92
N HIS A 851 -16.39 6.62 8.47
CA HIS A 851 -15.21 6.74 9.36
C HIS A 851 -15.41 7.79 10.47
N CYS A 852 -16.25 8.80 10.24
CA CYS A 852 -16.61 9.79 11.27
C CYS A 852 -17.49 9.15 12.34
N LYS A 853 -18.56 8.43 11.95
CA LYS A 853 -19.44 7.70 12.90
C LYS A 853 -18.64 6.70 13.73
N TRP A 854 -17.75 5.96 13.08
CA TRP A 854 -16.76 5.10 13.71
C TRP A 854 -15.95 5.83 14.79
N ALA A 855 -15.34 6.97 14.48
CA ALA A 855 -14.53 7.73 15.43
C ALA A 855 -15.32 8.27 16.65
N ILE A 856 -16.60 8.61 16.46
CA ILE A 856 -17.44 9.14 17.55
C ILE A 856 -17.77 8.03 18.56
N SER A 857 -18.25 6.89 18.05
CA SER A 857 -18.50 5.69 18.84
C SER A 857 -17.22 5.20 19.51
N TYR A 858 -16.11 5.15 18.77
CA TYR A 858 -14.80 4.78 19.29
C TYR A 858 -14.41 5.61 20.53
N THR A 859 -14.56 6.92 20.42
CA THR A 859 -14.23 7.87 21.49
C THR A 859 -15.07 7.63 22.76
N LEU A 860 -16.27 7.06 22.61
CA LEU A 860 -17.23 6.82 23.68
C LEU A 860 -16.97 5.50 24.42
N THR A 861 -16.71 4.39 23.71
CA THR A 861 -16.49 3.05 24.30
C THR A 861 -15.31 3.03 25.27
N MET A 862 -14.20 3.71 24.93
CA MET A 862 -13.01 3.83 25.79
C MET A 862 -13.27 4.59 27.10
N GLY A 863 -14.26 5.48 27.14
CA GLY A 863 -14.71 6.13 28.37
C GLY A 863 -15.39 5.16 29.36
N VAL A 864 -15.99 4.07 28.86
CA VAL A 864 -16.76 3.08 29.63
C VAL A 864 -15.90 1.87 30.00
N PHE A 865 -15.09 1.37 29.06
CA PHE A 865 -14.17 0.26 29.32
C PHE A 865 -13.21 0.54 30.48
N HIS A 866 -12.86 1.82 30.68
CA HIS A 866 -12.02 2.29 31.79
C HIS A 866 -12.66 2.21 33.20
N VAL A 867 -13.77 1.47 33.32
CA VAL A 867 -14.37 0.95 34.55
C VAL A 867 -14.51 -0.59 34.42
N GLY A 868 -15.12 -1.04 33.30
CA GLY A 868 -14.93 -2.34 32.56
C GLY A 868 -15.51 -3.61 33.20
N GLN A 869 -15.79 -4.70 32.45
CA GLN A 869 -16.08 -6.04 33.03
C GLN A 869 -15.79 -7.35 32.16
N VAL A 870 -15.69 -8.61 32.70
CA VAL A 870 -15.21 -9.88 31.98
C VAL A 870 -15.57 -11.39 32.42
N ASN A 871 -16.78 -11.91 32.79
CA ASN A 871 -17.05 -13.37 33.12
C ASN A 871 -18.06 -14.07 32.18
N GLN A 872 -19.28 -13.54 32.10
CA GLN A 872 -20.14 -13.61 30.92
C GLN A 872 -19.46 -12.89 29.72
N SER A 873 -18.16 -13.08 29.56
CA SER A 873 -17.28 -12.51 28.54
C SER A 873 -16.97 -13.59 27.51
N ARG A 874 -16.23 -14.63 27.87
CA ARG A 874 -15.80 -15.67 26.92
C ARG A 874 -16.96 -16.38 26.22
N MET A 875 -18.11 -16.55 26.89
CA MET A 875 -19.34 -17.07 26.24
C MET A 875 -19.93 -16.08 25.23
N PHE A 876 -19.72 -14.78 25.44
CA PHE A 876 -20.17 -13.70 24.57
C PHE A 876 -19.13 -13.41 23.46
N GLU A 877 -17.83 -13.64 23.69
CA GLU A 877 -16.82 -13.80 22.63
C GLU A 877 -17.21 -14.95 21.68
N ALA A 878 -17.69 -16.07 22.23
CA ALA A 878 -18.13 -17.24 21.45
C ALA A 878 -19.47 -17.02 20.73
N GLU A 879 -20.49 -16.47 21.38
CA GLU A 879 -21.73 -16.00 20.72
C GLU A 879 -21.39 -14.97 19.64
N GLY A 880 -20.45 -14.06 19.92
CA GLY A 880 -19.98 -13.04 19.00
C GLY A 880 -19.27 -13.62 17.79
N ALA A 881 -18.62 -14.78 17.92
CA ALA A 881 -18.04 -15.56 16.82
C ALA A 881 -19.05 -16.48 16.11
N GLN A 882 -20.16 -16.87 16.76
CA GLN A 882 -21.29 -17.56 16.11
C GLN A 882 -22.11 -16.59 15.26
N ILE A 883 -22.52 -15.47 15.84
CA ILE A 883 -23.05 -14.26 15.17
C ILE A 883 -22.05 -13.82 14.08
N ALA A 884 -20.75 -13.78 14.43
CA ALA A 884 -19.57 -13.87 13.56
C ALA A 884 -19.75 -14.61 12.21
N ARG A 885 -20.15 -15.89 12.30
CA ARG A 885 -20.17 -16.86 11.21
C ARG A 885 -21.52 -16.99 10.52
N LEU A 886 -22.62 -17.16 11.27
CA LEU A 886 -24.00 -17.22 10.77
C LEU A 886 -24.34 -16.00 9.90
N LEU A 887 -23.70 -14.86 10.17
CA LEU A 887 -23.96 -13.60 9.48
C LEU A 887 -22.85 -13.22 8.48
N GLY A 888 -21.85 -14.08 8.29
CA GLY A 888 -20.79 -13.89 7.28
C GLY A 888 -19.88 -12.69 7.54
N PHE A 889 -19.77 -12.19 8.78
CA PHE A 889 -19.07 -10.94 9.09
C PHE A 889 -17.56 -10.93 8.73
N HIS A 890 -16.93 -12.11 8.59
CA HIS A 890 -15.57 -12.24 8.06
C HIS A 890 -15.45 -11.90 6.55
N ARG A 891 -16.57 -11.55 5.90
CA ARG A 891 -16.69 -11.00 4.54
C ARG A 891 -17.47 -9.67 4.54
N LEU A 892 -17.35 -8.88 5.61
CA LEU A 892 -17.97 -7.56 5.74
C LEU A 892 -17.69 -6.59 4.59
N SER A 893 -16.56 -6.79 3.90
CA SER A 893 -16.13 -6.01 2.73
C SER A 893 -16.79 -6.42 1.40
N ASP A 894 -17.47 -7.58 1.34
CA ASP A 894 -17.69 -8.30 0.08
C ASP A 894 -19.17 -8.45 -0.32
N TYR A 895 -20.14 -7.98 0.49
CA TYR A 895 -21.57 -8.26 0.27
C TYR A 895 -22.47 -7.00 0.19
N GLU A 896 -22.95 -6.71 -1.02
CA GLU A 896 -24.16 -5.91 -1.27
C GLU A 896 -25.39 -6.84 -1.36
N GLY A 897 -26.58 -6.39 -0.91
CA GLY A 897 -27.87 -6.98 -1.30
C GLY A 897 -28.77 -7.62 -0.24
N LEU A 898 -28.44 -7.57 1.06
CA LEU A 898 -29.37 -8.01 2.12
C LEU A 898 -30.43 -6.94 2.45
N ASN A 899 -31.58 -7.40 2.97
CA ASN A 899 -32.68 -6.57 3.43
C ASN A 899 -32.21 -5.63 4.59
N PRO A 900 -32.59 -4.34 4.63
CA PRO A 900 -32.22 -3.41 5.72
C PRO A 900 -32.49 -3.95 7.12
N ILE A 901 -33.62 -4.63 7.34
CA ILE A 901 -34.02 -5.25 8.62
C ILE A 901 -32.97 -6.28 9.05
N GLU A 902 -32.50 -7.09 8.11
CA GLU A 902 -31.56 -8.18 8.35
C GLU A 902 -30.16 -7.64 8.65
N THR A 903 -29.66 -6.69 7.85
CA THR A 903 -28.40 -5.97 8.12
C THR A 903 -28.35 -5.37 9.52
N GLN A 904 -29.52 -5.04 10.09
CA GLN A 904 -29.65 -4.27 11.32
C GLN A 904 -29.86 -5.12 12.56
N LEU A 905 -30.61 -6.22 12.42
CA LEU A 905 -30.56 -7.34 13.34
C LEU A 905 -29.12 -7.84 13.56
N ARG A 906 -28.37 -8.00 12.45
CA ARG A 906 -26.96 -8.41 12.48
C ARG A 906 -26.11 -7.46 13.34
N LYS A 907 -26.26 -6.14 13.19
CA LYS A 907 -25.59 -5.12 14.03
C LYS A 907 -26.05 -5.17 15.50
N LYS A 908 -27.36 -5.23 15.78
CA LYS A 908 -27.92 -5.26 17.16
C LYS A 908 -27.41 -6.46 17.95
N ALA A 909 -27.36 -7.66 17.35
CA ALA A 909 -26.91 -8.85 18.07
C ALA A 909 -25.42 -8.78 18.45
N PHE A 910 -24.54 -8.37 17.53
CA PHE A 910 -23.13 -8.12 17.85
C PHE A 910 -23.01 -7.24 19.11
N TRP A 911 -23.91 -6.28 19.30
CA TRP A 911 -23.86 -5.31 20.39
C TRP A 911 -24.50 -5.70 21.71
N MET A 912 -25.58 -6.47 21.70
CA MET A 912 -25.99 -7.15 22.93
C MET A 912 -24.87 -8.08 23.41
N THR A 913 -24.23 -8.77 22.47
CA THR A 913 -23.14 -9.66 22.75
C THR A 913 -21.91 -8.92 23.29
N PHE A 914 -21.47 -7.81 22.68
CA PHE A 914 -20.37 -6.98 23.18
C PHE A 914 -20.67 -6.32 24.53
N TYR A 915 -21.90 -5.83 24.77
CA TYR A 915 -22.21 -5.15 26.02
C TYR A 915 -22.21 -6.10 27.21
N SER A 916 -22.88 -7.24 27.09
CA SER A 916 -22.89 -8.26 28.14
C SER A 916 -21.53 -8.94 28.31
N PHE A 917 -20.71 -9.06 27.24
CA PHE A 917 -19.28 -9.38 27.38
C PHE A 917 -18.62 -8.45 28.40
N SER A 918 -18.90 -7.16 28.26
CA SER A 918 -18.32 -6.06 29.01
C SER A 918 -19.10 -5.67 30.29
N HIS A 919 -20.00 -6.53 30.81
CA HIS A 919 -20.80 -6.31 32.04
C HIS A 919 -20.80 -7.53 32.99
N SER A 920 -19.62 -8.07 33.31
CA SER A 920 -19.48 -9.41 33.90
C SER A 920 -18.31 -9.87 34.84
N LYS A 921 -17.21 -9.13 35.16
CA LYS A 921 -16.02 -9.55 36.03
C LYS A 921 -14.79 -8.61 36.19
N VAL A 922 -14.73 -7.47 35.52
CA VAL A 922 -13.97 -6.32 36.08
C VAL A 922 -14.97 -5.49 36.90
N GLN A 923 -14.82 -4.16 37.03
CA GLN A 923 -15.19 -3.41 38.23
C GLN A 923 -14.40 -3.98 39.43
N PRO A 924 -13.16 -3.52 39.72
CA PRO A 924 -12.43 -2.40 39.14
C PRO A 924 -11.04 -2.76 38.58
N GLY A 925 -10.75 -2.47 37.30
CA GLY A 925 -9.45 -2.84 36.71
C GLY A 925 -9.19 -2.38 35.27
N ARG A 926 -8.72 -1.14 35.12
CA ARG A 926 -8.31 -0.57 33.82
C ARG A 926 -7.14 -1.35 33.20
N ARG A 927 -7.34 -1.95 32.00
CA ARG A 927 -6.25 -2.36 31.07
C ARG A 927 -6.73 -2.25 29.62
N ASN A 928 -6.35 -1.21 28.89
CA ASN A 928 -6.95 -0.80 27.59
C ASN A 928 -6.71 -1.74 26.40
N HIS A 929 -6.26 -2.96 26.67
CA HIS A 929 -5.83 -3.92 25.68
C HIS A 929 -6.29 -5.30 26.15
N ILE A 930 -7.11 -5.99 25.34
CA ILE A 930 -7.04 -7.45 25.33
C ILE A 930 -5.83 -7.80 24.47
N ALA A 931 -4.79 -8.28 25.13
CA ALA A 931 -3.69 -8.98 24.49
C ALA A 931 -4.14 -10.43 24.26
N TYR A 932 -4.38 -10.83 23.00
CA TYR A 932 -4.60 -12.23 22.64
C TYR A 932 -3.54 -12.69 21.63
N LEU A 933 -3.37 -14.01 21.50
CA LEU A 933 -2.39 -14.60 20.60
C LEU A 933 -3.02 -14.90 19.24
N ASP A 934 -2.52 -14.25 18.20
CA ASP A 934 -2.79 -14.56 16.80
C ASP A 934 -1.51 -15.12 16.18
N ASN A 935 -1.56 -16.36 15.68
CA ASN A 935 -0.47 -17.05 15.00
C ASN A 935 0.92 -16.83 15.66
N TYR A 936 1.00 -17.19 16.95
CA TYR A 936 2.19 -17.12 17.81
C TYR A 936 2.73 -15.71 18.14
N MET A 937 2.05 -14.64 17.73
CA MET A 937 2.33 -13.26 18.15
C MET A 937 1.26 -12.74 19.09
N LEU A 938 1.68 -12.19 20.24
CA LEU A 938 0.77 -11.50 21.16
C LEU A 938 0.36 -10.17 20.51
N ARG A 939 -0.92 -9.99 20.21
CA ARG A 939 -1.49 -8.76 19.64
C ARG A 939 -2.50 -8.15 20.60
N GLU A 940 -2.38 -6.85 20.80
CA GLU A 940 -3.34 -6.05 21.56
C GLU A 940 -4.42 -5.54 20.63
N VAL A 941 -5.68 -5.95 20.87
CA VAL A 941 -6.84 -5.45 20.14
C VAL A 941 -7.53 -4.34 20.90
N ASP A 942 -7.81 -3.28 20.15
CA ASP A 942 -8.52 -2.08 20.54
C ASP A 942 -10.01 -2.31 20.24
N PHE A 943 -10.80 -2.63 21.28
CA PHE A 943 -12.25 -2.98 21.32
C PHE A 943 -13.23 -2.11 20.51
N VAL A 944 -12.74 -1.07 19.87
CA VAL A 944 -13.36 0.24 19.87
C VAL A 944 -13.71 0.66 18.43
N GLY A 945 -13.13 -0.01 17.44
CA GLY A 945 -13.61 -0.07 16.06
C GLY A 945 -14.69 -1.14 15.83
N LEU A 946 -15.59 -1.38 16.80
CA LEU A 946 -16.61 -2.45 16.71
C LEU A 946 -18.09 -2.06 17.01
N GLU A 947 -18.43 -0.81 17.38
CA GLU A 947 -19.79 -0.29 17.64
C GLU A 947 -20.85 -0.43 16.52
N PRO A 948 -22.17 -0.50 16.87
CA PRO A 948 -23.27 -0.70 15.94
C PRO A 948 -23.78 0.64 15.42
N LEU A 949 -24.69 0.58 14.46
CA LEU A 949 -25.43 1.73 13.98
C LEU A 949 -26.90 1.26 13.86
N ASP A 950 -27.87 1.86 14.57
CA ASP A 950 -29.28 1.41 14.60
C ASP A 950 -29.99 1.41 13.23
N VAL A 951 -31.20 0.84 13.20
CA VAL A 951 -32.33 1.17 12.31
C VAL A 951 -33.60 1.02 13.14
N PRO A 952 -34.65 1.81 12.86
CA PRO A 952 -35.81 1.86 13.74
C PRO A 952 -36.59 0.55 13.72
N ASP A 953 -37.20 0.24 14.85
CA ASP A 953 -37.90 -1.02 15.13
C ASP A 953 -39.27 -1.17 14.42
N GLU A 954 -39.49 -0.43 13.31
CA GLU A 954 -40.75 -0.36 12.56
C GLU A 954 -41.21 -1.73 12.04
N TYR A 955 -40.27 -2.61 11.73
CA TYR A 955 -40.53 -3.98 11.29
C TYR A 955 -40.56 -5.01 12.44
N ILE A 956 -40.26 -4.61 13.69
CA ILE A 956 -39.99 -5.50 14.83
C ILE A 956 -40.57 -4.90 16.12
N ASN A 957 -41.90 -4.83 16.23
CA ASN A 957 -42.54 -4.41 17.47
C ASN A 957 -42.64 -5.56 18.50
N GLU A 958 -42.91 -5.26 19.76
CA GLU A 958 -42.91 -6.23 20.86
C GLU A 958 -43.78 -7.48 20.59
N MET A 959 -44.91 -7.32 19.88
CA MET A 959 -45.91 -8.36 19.66
C MET A 959 -45.88 -9.00 18.27
N HIS A 960 -45.26 -8.37 17.25
CA HIS A 960 -45.17 -8.90 15.89
C HIS A 960 -43.99 -8.38 15.07
N VAL A 961 -43.68 -9.13 14.01
CA VAL A 961 -42.76 -8.75 12.93
C VAL A 961 -43.58 -8.73 11.65
N GLU A 962 -43.76 -7.58 11.01
CA GLU A 962 -44.45 -7.51 9.73
C GLU A 962 -43.48 -7.82 8.58
N THR A 963 -43.75 -8.91 7.86
CA THR A 963 -43.08 -9.22 6.60
C THR A 963 -43.75 -8.46 5.45
N PRO A 964 -43.01 -7.67 4.65
CA PRO A 964 -43.53 -7.13 3.40
C PRO A 964 -43.79 -8.28 2.41
N ALA A 965 -45.05 -8.62 2.21
CA ALA A 965 -45.53 -9.67 1.30
C ALA A 965 -46.40 -9.06 0.17
N PRO A 966 -46.66 -9.76 -0.95
CA PRO A 966 -46.20 -11.09 -1.37
C PRO A 966 -45.07 -11.00 -2.44
N THR A 967 -44.35 -12.05 -2.84
CA THR A 967 -44.81 -13.40 -3.24
C THR A 967 -43.84 -14.54 -2.92
N CYS A 968 -44.40 -15.76 -2.86
CA CYS A 968 -43.75 -17.07 -2.68
C CYS A 968 -43.30 -17.41 -1.25
N ALA A 969 -43.92 -18.47 -0.70
CA ALA A 969 -43.59 -19.19 0.53
C ALA A 969 -43.48 -18.38 1.86
N PRO A 970 -44.50 -18.40 2.74
CA PRO A 970 -44.39 -17.91 4.12
C PRO A 970 -43.63 -18.93 5.01
N GLY A 971 -42.34 -19.14 4.72
CA GLY A 971 -41.45 -19.99 5.52
C GLY A 971 -40.84 -19.24 6.71
N PHE A 972 -40.45 -19.97 7.75
CA PHE A 972 -39.75 -19.38 8.90
C PHE A 972 -38.29 -19.09 8.49
N THR A 973 -38.00 -17.83 8.17
CA THR A 973 -36.68 -17.47 7.63
C THR A 973 -35.58 -17.51 8.70
N HIS A 974 -34.31 -17.62 8.30
CA HIS A 974 -33.18 -17.38 9.20
C HIS A 974 -33.27 -16.02 9.91
N VAL A 975 -33.82 -14.99 9.26
CA VAL A 975 -34.03 -13.66 9.87
C VAL A 975 -35.06 -13.77 11.00
N THR A 976 -36.17 -14.47 10.79
CA THR A 976 -37.20 -14.74 11.80
C THR A 976 -36.62 -15.55 12.97
N ALA A 977 -35.84 -16.60 12.67
CA ALA A 977 -35.15 -17.41 13.67
C ALA A 977 -34.20 -16.57 14.54
N PHE A 978 -33.45 -15.68 13.90
CA PHE A 978 -32.49 -14.78 14.52
C PHE A 978 -33.17 -13.70 15.38
N ILE A 979 -34.31 -13.14 14.95
CA ILE A 979 -35.12 -12.23 15.78
C ILE A 979 -35.54 -12.95 17.07
N VAL A 980 -36.05 -14.18 16.95
CA VAL A 980 -36.50 -14.97 18.09
C VAL A 980 -35.36 -15.27 19.05
N ALA A 981 -34.23 -15.77 18.56
CA ALA A 981 -33.04 -16.04 19.38
C ALA A 981 -32.52 -14.76 20.06
N SER A 982 -32.48 -13.63 19.34
CA SER A 982 -32.06 -12.33 19.89
C SER A 982 -33.02 -11.81 20.96
N ARG A 983 -34.35 -11.98 20.78
CA ARG A 983 -35.34 -11.59 21.80
C ARG A 983 -35.18 -12.40 23.09
N ILE A 984 -35.03 -13.72 22.98
CA ILE A 984 -34.73 -14.60 24.12
C ILE A 984 -33.48 -14.13 24.87
N PHE A 985 -32.40 -13.85 24.13
CA PHE A 985 -31.11 -13.42 24.66
C PHE A 985 -31.22 -12.07 25.38
N HIS A 986 -31.87 -11.08 24.75
CA HIS A 986 -32.15 -9.77 25.34
C HIS A 986 -32.97 -9.87 26.62
N GLN A 987 -34.04 -10.66 26.58
CA GLN A 987 -34.95 -10.83 27.72
C GLN A 987 -34.22 -11.53 28.87
N ALA A 988 -33.57 -12.67 28.62
CA ALA A 988 -32.83 -13.40 29.65
C ALA A 988 -31.69 -12.60 30.29
N MET A 989 -30.94 -11.82 29.50
CA MET A 989 -29.87 -10.97 30.03
C MET A 989 -30.38 -9.68 30.70
N ARG A 990 -31.68 -9.37 30.65
CA ARG A 990 -32.26 -8.11 31.16
C ARG A 990 -31.87 -7.80 32.60
N GLU A 991 -32.01 -8.75 33.53
CA GLU A 991 -31.65 -8.54 34.95
C GLU A 991 -30.14 -8.65 35.20
N ALA A 992 -29.39 -9.43 34.40
CA ALA A 992 -27.93 -9.47 34.47
C ALA A 992 -27.32 -8.12 34.03
N MET A 993 -27.86 -7.50 32.98
CA MET A 993 -27.50 -6.16 32.49
C MET A 993 -27.87 -5.02 33.45
N PHE A 994 -28.68 -5.28 34.49
CA PHE A 994 -29.00 -4.29 35.53
C PHE A 994 -28.05 -4.34 36.76
N ASN A 995 -27.27 -5.41 36.93
CA ASN A 995 -26.34 -5.55 38.06
C ASN A 995 -24.92 -5.04 37.71
N ASP A 996 -24.08 -4.86 38.74
CA ASP A 996 -22.67 -4.37 38.70
C ASP A 996 -22.35 -3.02 38.01
N GLY A 997 -23.33 -2.33 37.43
CA GLY A 997 -23.12 -1.02 36.80
C GLY A 997 -24.18 0.04 37.07
N CYS A 998 -25.44 -0.34 37.33
CA CYS A 998 -26.55 0.62 37.35
C CYS A 998 -27.03 0.97 38.77
N ASN A 999 -27.09 2.28 39.07
CA ASN A 999 -27.54 2.79 40.38
C ASN A 999 -29.02 2.49 40.72
N CYS A 1000 -29.82 1.93 39.80
CA CYS A 1000 -31.17 1.44 40.12
C CYS A 1000 -31.19 0.02 40.68
N GLY A 1001 -30.14 -0.79 40.45
CA GLY A 1001 -29.96 -2.09 41.11
C GLY A 1001 -29.50 -1.92 42.56
N TYR A 1002 -28.59 -0.98 42.80
CA TYR A 1002 -28.04 -0.62 44.13
C TYR A 1002 -29.06 -0.17 45.19
N GLY A 1003 -30.33 0.06 44.81
CA GLY A 1003 -31.41 0.39 45.72
C GLY A 1003 -32.47 -0.70 45.90
N ARG A 1004 -32.40 -1.80 45.12
CA ARG A 1004 -33.33 -2.93 45.27
C ARG A 1004 -32.94 -3.77 46.47
N THR A 1005 -33.91 -4.21 47.26
CA THR A 1005 -33.66 -5.22 48.28
C THR A 1005 -33.45 -6.60 47.64
N LEU A 1006 -32.95 -7.58 48.40
CA LEU A 1006 -32.75 -8.93 47.87
C LEU A 1006 -34.10 -9.59 47.51
N GLU A 1007 -35.16 -9.28 48.25
CA GLU A 1007 -36.54 -9.65 47.95
C GLU A 1007 -36.99 -9.11 46.57
N GLU A 1008 -36.70 -7.83 46.28
CA GLU A 1008 -37.02 -7.21 44.98
C GLU A 1008 -36.19 -7.75 43.83
N LYS A 1009 -34.88 -8.02 44.05
CA LYS A 1009 -33.98 -8.68 43.10
C LYS A 1009 -34.50 -10.08 42.77
N LEU A 1010 -34.85 -10.86 43.79
CA LEU A 1010 -35.42 -12.20 43.67
C LEU A 1010 -36.80 -12.20 42.98
N SER A 1011 -37.65 -11.22 43.26
CA SER A 1011 -38.96 -11.05 42.61
C SER A 1011 -38.81 -10.69 41.12
N SER A 1012 -37.89 -9.79 40.76
CA SER A 1012 -37.65 -9.41 39.36
C SER A 1012 -37.06 -10.58 38.55
N LEU A 1013 -36.15 -11.35 39.13
CA LEU A 1013 -35.64 -12.59 38.53
C LEU A 1013 -36.75 -13.64 38.33
N GLN A 1014 -37.67 -13.81 39.30
CA GLN A 1014 -38.81 -14.71 39.17
C GLN A 1014 -39.81 -14.26 38.10
N SER A 1015 -40.08 -12.95 37.97
CA SER A 1015 -40.89 -12.41 36.87
C SER A 1015 -40.22 -12.68 35.53
N LEU A 1016 -38.93 -12.40 35.42
CA LEU A 1016 -38.18 -12.62 34.18
C LEU A 1016 -38.11 -14.11 33.81
N PHE A 1017 -37.89 -15.01 34.77
CA PHE A 1017 -37.92 -16.45 34.54
C PHE A 1017 -39.30 -16.90 34.05
N HIS A 1018 -40.39 -16.39 34.65
CA HIS A 1018 -41.76 -16.70 34.24
C HIS A 1018 -42.09 -16.19 32.82
N GLU A 1019 -41.72 -14.95 32.50
CA GLU A 1019 -41.85 -14.41 31.14
C GLU A 1019 -41.05 -15.24 30.13
N LEU A 1020 -39.79 -15.55 30.46
CA LEU A 1020 -38.91 -16.32 29.59
C LEU A 1020 -39.48 -17.71 29.35
N LYS A 1021 -40.01 -18.39 30.37
CA LYS A 1021 -40.56 -19.76 30.28
C LYS A 1021 -41.60 -19.94 29.16
N TYR A 1022 -42.41 -18.92 28.88
CA TYR A 1022 -43.44 -18.94 27.83
C TYR A 1022 -43.08 -18.13 26.56
N ALA A 1023 -41.89 -17.53 26.49
CA ALA A 1023 -41.47 -16.65 25.38
C ALA A 1023 -41.48 -17.30 23.97
N LEU A 1024 -41.60 -18.63 23.88
CA LEU A 1024 -41.66 -19.38 22.62
C LEU A 1024 -43.05 -19.93 22.25
N ASP A 1025 -44.08 -19.76 23.10
CA ASP A 1025 -45.43 -20.29 22.84
C ASP A 1025 -46.09 -19.67 21.60
N HIS A 1026 -45.65 -18.47 21.21
CA HIS A 1026 -46.12 -17.74 20.04
C HIS A 1026 -45.47 -18.18 18.72
N LEU A 1027 -44.51 -19.11 18.72
CA LEU A 1027 -43.88 -19.61 17.50
C LEU A 1027 -44.89 -20.27 16.54
N PRO A 1028 -44.63 -20.25 15.21
CA PRO A 1028 -45.39 -21.05 14.25
C PRO A 1028 -45.39 -22.54 14.62
N PRO A 1029 -46.48 -23.31 14.37
CA PRO A 1029 -46.62 -24.67 14.88
C PRO A 1029 -45.45 -25.63 14.58
N HIS A 1030 -44.82 -25.52 13.41
CA HIS A 1030 -43.66 -26.35 13.02
C HIS A 1030 -42.36 -25.97 13.75
N MET A 1031 -42.24 -24.74 14.25
CA MET A 1031 -41.07 -24.28 15.03
C MET A 1031 -41.20 -24.53 16.53
N ARG A 1032 -42.31 -25.11 17.01
CA ARG A 1032 -42.54 -25.33 18.44
C ARG A 1032 -41.69 -26.48 18.98
N GLN A 1033 -41.47 -26.43 20.28
CA GLN A 1033 -40.69 -27.42 21.05
C GLN A 1033 -41.21 -28.85 20.86
N TRP A 1034 -42.54 -29.00 20.81
CA TRP A 1034 -43.28 -30.26 20.69
C TRP A 1034 -43.75 -30.55 19.25
N ALA A 1035 -43.17 -29.86 18.25
CA ALA A 1035 -43.49 -30.09 16.85
C ALA A 1035 -42.94 -31.45 16.39
N VAL A 1036 -43.84 -32.41 16.14
CA VAL A 1036 -43.49 -33.63 15.40
C VAL A 1036 -43.39 -33.26 13.93
N GLY A 1037 -42.25 -33.55 13.29
CA GLY A 1037 -41.94 -33.10 11.93
C GLY A 1037 -43.00 -33.50 10.89
N GLY A 1038 -43.77 -32.52 10.40
CA GLY A 1038 -44.77 -32.72 9.35
C GLY A 1038 -45.80 -31.58 9.29
N ILE A 1039 -46.16 -31.16 8.07
CA ILE A 1039 -47.32 -30.31 7.81
C ILE A 1039 -48.34 -31.13 7.02
N ASN A 1040 -49.61 -31.04 7.41
CA ASN A 1040 -50.58 -32.12 7.23
C ASN A 1040 -51.27 -32.15 5.84
N GLY A 1041 -51.46 -33.37 5.32
CA GLY A 1041 -52.70 -33.85 4.64
C GLY A 1041 -53.18 -33.17 3.34
N ALA A 1042 -53.56 -33.89 2.28
CA ALA A 1042 -53.61 -35.35 2.14
C ALA A 1042 -53.67 -35.79 0.66
N ALA A 1043 -52.90 -36.83 0.34
CA ALA A 1043 -53.27 -37.85 -0.63
C ALA A 1043 -52.78 -39.19 -0.06
N SER A 1044 -53.59 -40.25 -0.17
CA SER A 1044 -53.30 -41.53 0.48
C SER A 1044 -52.27 -42.35 -0.29
N HIS A 1045 -51.23 -42.83 0.40
CA HIS A 1045 -50.95 -44.26 0.36
C HIS A 1045 -50.37 -44.78 1.67
N GLU A 1046 -50.75 -46.01 2.00
CA GLU A 1046 -50.31 -46.76 3.18
C GLU A 1046 -49.01 -47.52 2.89
N ARG A 1047 -48.36 -47.90 4.00
CA ARG A 1047 -47.16 -48.78 4.15
C ARG A 1047 -45.84 -47.99 4.11
N GLY A 1048 -44.94 -48.22 5.07
CA GLY A 1048 -45.09 -49.12 6.23
C GLY A 1048 -43.89 -49.14 7.15
N LEU A 1049 -43.88 -50.10 8.09
CA LEU A 1049 -42.76 -50.37 8.99
C LEU A 1049 -41.52 -50.82 8.21
N GLY A 1050 -40.67 -49.87 7.84
CA GLY A 1050 -39.38 -50.08 7.18
C GLY A 1050 -38.27 -49.36 7.96
N VAL A 1051 -37.15 -50.05 8.19
CA VAL A 1051 -35.96 -49.43 8.79
C VAL A 1051 -35.17 -48.76 7.68
N GLU A 1052 -35.56 -47.55 7.31
CA GLU A 1052 -34.71 -46.68 6.49
C GLU A 1052 -33.55 -46.16 7.35
N ARG A 1053 -32.36 -46.12 6.75
CA ARG A 1053 -31.10 -45.88 7.48
C ARG A 1053 -30.98 -44.42 7.91
N PRO A 1054 -30.26 -44.14 9.02
CA PRO A 1054 -29.75 -42.80 9.25
C PRO A 1054 -28.89 -42.39 8.05
N ILE A 1055 -29.18 -41.22 7.47
CA ILE A 1055 -28.32 -40.62 6.45
C ILE A 1055 -27.01 -40.23 7.15
N THR A 1056 -25.95 -40.99 6.90
CA THR A 1056 -24.62 -40.63 7.39
C THR A 1056 -23.98 -39.62 6.44
N GLY A 1057 -23.01 -38.83 6.89
CA GLY A 1057 -22.26 -37.87 6.05
C GLY A 1057 -21.49 -38.48 4.86
N ARG A 1058 -21.64 -39.78 4.58
CA ARG A 1058 -21.16 -40.45 3.36
C ARG A 1058 -22.22 -40.64 2.29
N ASP A 1059 -23.50 -40.63 2.63
CA ASP A 1059 -24.58 -40.88 1.66
C ASP A 1059 -24.94 -39.63 0.82
N LEU A 1060 -24.43 -38.45 1.20
CA LEU A 1060 -24.36 -37.25 0.34
C LEU A 1060 -23.27 -37.33 -0.74
N CYS A 1061 -22.41 -38.35 -0.70
CA CYS A 1061 -21.28 -38.52 -1.61
C CYS A 1061 -21.34 -39.89 -2.29
N ARG A 1062 -22.28 -40.06 -3.22
CA ARG A 1062 -22.37 -41.25 -4.07
C ARG A 1062 -22.66 -40.90 -5.52
N ASP A 1063 -21.89 -41.50 -6.42
CA ASP A 1063 -21.85 -41.13 -7.83
C ASP A 1063 -23.16 -41.44 -8.57
N GLY A 1064 -23.61 -40.50 -9.41
CA GLY A 1064 -24.43 -40.83 -10.59
C GLY A 1064 -25.80 -40.18 -10.73
N ASP A 1065 -26.27 -39.36 -9.79
CA ASP A 1065 -27.52 -38.59 -9.94
C ASP A 1065 -27.31 -37.11 -9.61
N ASP A 1066 -27.73 -36.20 -10.51
CA ASP A 1066 -27.50 -34.74 -10.41
C ASP A 1066 -28.65 -34.03 -9.66
N THR A 1067 -29.24 -34.75 -8.70
CA THR A 1067 -30.30 -34.26 -7.83
C THR A 1067 -29.71 -33.53 -6.63
N ARG A 1068 -29.44 -32.23 -6.83
CA ARG A 1068 -29.26 -31.31 -5.70
C ARG A 1068 -30.46 -31.43 -4.75
N PRO A 1069 -30.28 -31.43 -3.42
CA PRO A 1069 -31.41 -31.46 -2.48
C PRO A 1069 -32.35 -30.31 -2.82
N SER A 1070 -33.64 -30.60 -2.91
CA SER A 1070 -34.65 -29.64 -3.36
C SER A 1070 -34.73 -28.45 -2.41
N GLU A 1071 -35.23 -27.31 -2.90
CA GLU A 1071 -35.43 -26.13 -2.04
C GLU A 1071 -36.31 -26.43 -0.81
N ALA A 1072 -37.20 -27.43 -0.90
CA ALA A 1072 -38.00 -27.91 0.21
C ALA A 1072 -37.19 -28.70 1.25
N GLU A 1073 -36.29 -29.59 0.83
CA GLU A 1073 -35.41 -30.36 1.73
C GLU A 1073 -34.36 -29.45 2.39
N VAL A 1074 -33.78 -28.53 1.61
CA VAL A 1074 -32.86 -27.51 2.13
C VAL A 1074 -33.57 -26.58 3.12
N ALA A 1075 -34.81 -26.14 2.83
CA ALA A 1075 -35.60 -25.36 3.77
C ALA A 1075 -35.96 -26.16 5.04
N HIS A 1076 -36.32 -27.45 4.92
CA HIS A 1076 -36.65 -28.26 6.10
C HIS A 1076 -35.45 -28.45 7.04
N ALA A 1077 -34.29 -28.82 6.49
CA ALA A 1077 -33.06 -28.97 7.26
C ALA A 1077 -32.65 -27.64 7.95
N ARG A 1078 -32.77 -26.53 7.22
CA ARG A 1078 -32.50 -25.17 7.70
C ARG A 1078 -33.42 -24.76 8.85
N ASP A 1079 -34.70 -25.11 8.77
CA ASP A 1079 -35.70 -24.76 9.77
C ASP A 1079 -35.54 -25.64 11.02
N GLU A 1080 -35.17 -26.92 10.89
CA GLU A 1080 -34.81 -27.79 12.03
C GLU A 1080 -33.51 -27.36 12.74
N ILE A 1081 -32.45 -26.99 12.00
CA ILE A 1081 -31.23 -26.37 12.57
C ILE A 1081 -31.59 -25.10 13.34
N SER A 1082 -32.53 -24.31 12.81
CA SER A 1082 -33.03 -23.09 13.48
C SER A 1082 -33.83 -23.42 14.75
N ARG A 1083 -34.65 -24.49 14.72
CA ARG A 1083 -35.42 -25.00 15.87
C ARG A 1083 -34.50 -25.44 17.00
N ALA A 1084 -33.42 -26.17 16.68
CA ALA A 1084 -32.41 -26.59 17.66
C ALA A 1084 -31.80 -25.39 18.41
N ASN A 1085 -31.24 -24.44 17.68
CA ASN A 1085 -30.50 -23.31 18.26
C ASN A 1085 -31.39 -22.41 19.14
N ILE A 1086 -32.64 -22.15 18.72
CA ILE A 1086 -33.61 -21.35 19.47
C ILE A 1086 -33.96 -22.02 20.80
N HIS A 1087 -34.45 -23.27 20.76
CA HIS A 1087 -34.97 -23.95 21.96
C HIS A 1087 -33.86 -24.33 22.94
N VAL A 1088 -32.68 -24.75 22.46
CA VAL A 1088 -31.52 -25.04 23.34
C VAL A 1088 -31.04 -23.78 24.05
N THR A 1089 -30.97 -22.64 23.34
CA THR A 1089 -30.56 -21.35 23.95
C THR A 1089 -31.57 -20.82 24.95
N HIS A 1090 -32.87 -20.96 24.65
CA HIS A 1090 -33.98 -20.58 25.52
C HIS A 1090 -33.99 -21.36 26.85
N LEU A 1091 -33.83 -22.68 26.79
CA LEU A 1091 -33.77 -23.55 27.96
C LEU A 1091 -32.49 -23.34 28.77
N TRP A 1092 -31.36 -23.06 28.10
CA TRP A 1092 -30.11 -22.69 28.76
C TRP A 1092 -30.23 -21.38 29.55
N PHE A 1093 -30.88 -20.36 28.99
CA PHE A 1093 -31.12 -19.10 29.70
C PHE A 1093 -32.10 -19.23 30.87
N GLN A 1094 -33.14 -20.07 30.75
CA GLN A 1094 -34.01 -20.42 31.88
C GLN A 1094 -33.19 -21.05 33.03
N SER A 1095 -32.30 -21.99 32.70
CA SER A 1095 -31.38 -22.58 33.67
C SER A 1095 -30.48 -21.54 34.35
N TYR A 1096 -29.89 -20.62 33.57
CA TYR A 1096 -29.02 -19.57 34.11
C TYR A 1096 -29.75 -18.60 35.05
N LEU A 1097 -31.02 -18.28 34.78
CA LEU A 1097 -31.83 -17.46 35.70
C LEU A 1097 -32.14 -18.18 37.01
N LEU A 1098 -32.29 -19.50 37.01
CA LEU A 1098 -32.44 -20.30 38.23
C LEU A 1098 -31.14 -20.30 39.06
N ASP A 1099 -29.98 -20.34 38.42
CA ASP A 1099 -28.68 -20.16 39.10
C ASP A 1099 -28.59 -18.78 39.78
N GLN A 1100 -29.02 -17.70 39.11
CA GLN A 1100 -29.06 -16.36 39.70
C GLN A 1100 -30.14 -16.22 40.80
N MET A 1101 -31.25 -16.96 40.73
CA MET A 1101 -32.26 -16.97 41.79
C MET A 1101 -31.78 -17.69 43.04
N ASP A 1102 -31.07 -18.82 42.90
CA ASP A 1102 -30.54 -19.58 44.03
C ASP A 1102 -29.43 -18.81 44.76
N GLU A 1103 -28.55 -18.12 44.03
CA GLU A 1103 -27.57 -17.17 44.60
C GLU A 1103 -28.25 -16.13 45.52
N VAL A 1104 -29.33 -15.50 45.07
CA VAL A 1104 -30.05 -14.48 45.86
C VAL A 1104 -30.80 -15.08 47.04
N VAL A 1105 -31.36 -16.29 46.91
CA VAL A 1105 -32.00 -16.99 48.05
C VAL A 1105 -30.97 -17.31 49.14
N GLN A 1106 -29.74 -17.70 48.77
CA GLN A 1106 -28.64 -17.88 49.72
C GLN A 1106 -28.17 -16.57 50.35
N GLU A 1107 -28.06 -15.48 49.57
CA GLU A 1107 -27.77 -14.13 50.09
C GLU A 1107 -28.80 -13.71 51.15
N MET A 1108 -30.10 -13.98 50.92
CA MET A 1108 -31.18 -13.64 51.85
C MET A 1108 -31.16 -14.44 53.15
N ASP A 1109 -30.91 -15.75 53.07
CA ASP A 1109 -30.83 -16.64 54.23
C ASP A 1109 -29.66 -16.24 55.14
N ALA A 1110 -28.49 -15.97 54.54
CA ALA A 1110 -27.29 -15.49 55.23
C ALA A 1110 -27.43 -14.06 55.80
N ALA A 1111 -28.24 -13.20 55.19
CA ALA A 1111 -28.46 -11.82 55.63
C ALA A 1111 -29.46 -11.67 56.79
N GLY A 1112 -30.27 -12.69 57.09
CA GLY A 1112 -31.27 -12.63 58.18
C GLY A 1112 -32.47 -11.73 57.87
N GLY A 1113 -32.97 -11.75 56.62
CA GLY A 1113 -34.13 -10.97 56.18
C GLY A 1113 -35.45 -11.33 56.90
N GLN A 1114 -36.49 -10.52 56.72
CA GLN A 1114 -37.75 -10.67 57.48
C GLN A 1114 -38.43 -12.04 57.30
N ASP A 1115 -38.35 -12.64 56.11
CA ASP A 1115 -38.93 -13.96 55.84
C ASP A 1115 -38.05 -15.14 56.32
N SER A 1116 -36.72 -14.97 56.44
CA SER A 1116 -35.82 -16.05 56.89
C SER A 1116 -35.93 -16.36 58.38
N ALA A 1117 -36.73 -15.57 59.13
CA ALA A 1117 -37.25 -15.94 60.44
C ALA A 1117 -38.11 -17.22 60.43
N THR A 1118 -38.53 -17.71 59.26
CA THR A 1118 -39.27 -18.97 59.07
C THR A 1118 -38.29 -20.14 58.83
N PRO A 1119 -38.15 -21.11 59.76
CA PRO A 1119 -37.19 -22.21 59.60
C PRO A 1119 -37.45 -23.04 58.33
N GLY A 1120 -36.43 -23.20 57.49
CA GLY A 1120 -36.50 -23.99 56.25
C GLY A 1120 -37.05 -23.26 55.03
N TRP A 1121 -37.33 -21.96 55.12
CA TRP A 1121 -37.79 -21.13 53.98
C TRP A 1121 -36.86 -21.23 52.75
N ALA A 1122 -35.55 -21.05 52.95
CA ALA A 1122 -34.57 -21.10 51.86
C ALA A 1122 -34.53 -22.49 51.22
N THR A 1123 -34.44 -23.56 52.03
CA THR A 1123 -34.45 -24.95 51.55
C THR A 1123 -35.67 -25.25 50.69
N ALA A 1124 -36.87 -24.86 51.14
CA ALA A 1124 -38.11 -25.06 50.39
C ALA A 1124 -38.17 -24.26 49.08
N ARG A 1125 -37.46 -23.12 48.99
CA ARG A 1125 -37.38 -22.32 47.76
C ARG A 1125 -36.36 -22.89 46.76
N LEU A 1126 -35.21 -23.35 47.26
CA LEU A 1126 -34.20 -24.06 46.47
C LEU A 1126 -34.75 -25.40 45.92
N GLU A 1127 -35.51 -26.15 46.71
CA GLU A 1127 -36.24 -27.34 46.27
C GLU A 1127 -37.24 -27.05 45.14
N ALA A 1128 -37.91 -25.89 45.17
CA ALA A 1128 -38.83 -25.49 44.12
C ALA A 1128 -38.07 -25.17 42.83
N ASN A 1129 -37.00 -24.38 42.93
CA ASN A 1129 -36.15 -24.03 41.79
C ASN A 1129 -35.51 -25.29 41.16
N TRP A 1130 -35.12 -26.29 41.96
CA TRP A 1130 -34.65 -27.59 41.44
C TRP A 1130 -35.69 -28.33 40.60
N ARG A 1131 -36.98 -28.25 40.96
CA ARG A 1131 -38.07 -28.88 40.16
C ARG A 1131 -38.28 -28.15 38.82
N ASP A 1132 -38.07 -26.84 38.78
CA ASP A 1132 -38.02 -26.08 37.53
C ASP A 1132 -36.77 -26.43 36.70
N ARG A 1133 -35.59 -26.60 37.30
CA ARG A 1133 -34.37 -27.13 36.63
C ARG A 1133 -34.63 -28.52 36.03
N GLU A 1134 -35.27 -29.42 36.79
CA GLU A 1134 -35.63 -30.77 36.32
C GLU A 1134 -36.56 -30.73 35.10
N ASP A 1135 -37.55 -29.83 35.09
CA ASP A 1135 -38.43 -29.66 33.94
C ASP A 1135 -37.71 -29.08 32.73
N VAL A 1136 -36.82 -28.09 32.91
CA VAL A 1136 -35.95 -27.55 31.85
C VAL A 1136 -35.05 -28.64 31.25
N CYS A 1137 -34.47 -29.53 32.07
CA CYS A 1137 -33.71 -30.68 31.60
C CYS A 1137 -34.55 -31.68 30.79
N ARG A 1138 -35.74 -32.03 31.29
CA ARG A 1138 -36.71 -32.90 30.61
C ARG A 1138 -37.16 -32.33 29.26
N GLN A 1139 -37.43 -31.03 29.23
CA GLN A 1139 -37.76 -30.26 28.03
C GLN A 1139 -36.62 -30.24 27.01
N LEU A 1140 -35.38 -30.04 27.47
CA LEU A 1140 -34.21 -30.01 26.59
C LEU A 1140 -33.93 -31.36 25.94
N LEU A 1141 -34.04 -32.46 26.70
CA LEU A 1141 -33.93 -33.82 26.15
C LEU A 1141 -35.01 -34.10 25.11
N HIS A 1142 -36.24 -33.61 25.29
CA HIS A 1142 -37.27 -33.76 24.26
C HIS A 1142 -36.88 -33.05 22.95
N VAL A 1143 -36.38 -31.81 23.02
CA VAL A 1143 -35.93 -31.05 21.83
C VAL A 1143 -34.87 -31.83 21.05
N VAL A 1144 -33.78 -32.22 21.71
CA VAL A 1144 -32.62 -32.87 21.06
C VAL A 1144 -32.90 -34.31 20.61
N HIS A 1145 -33.96 -34.96 21.11
CA HIS A 1145 -34.45 -36.23 20.56
C HIS A 1145 -35.54 -36.06 19.49
N SER A 1146 -36.19 -34.89 19.40
CA SER A 1146 -37.21 -34.59 18.37
C SER A 1146 -36.63 -34.11 17.04
N ILE A 1147 -35.34 -33.73 17.02
CA ILE A 1147 -34.61 -33.22 15.86
C ILE A 1147 -33.64 -34.31 15.39
N GLN A 1148 -33.57 -34.56 14.08
CA GLN A 1148 -32.61 -35.54 13.55
C GLN A 1148 -31.16 -35.10 13.79
N HIS A 1149 -30.30 -36.04 14.17
CA HIS A 1149 -28.91 -35.76 14.56
C HIS A 1149 -28.11 -34.98 13.48
N VAL A 1150 -28.34 -35.25 12.19
CA VAL A 1150 -27.73 -34.53 11.04
C VAL A 1150 -28.14 -33.04 10.95
N HIS A 1151 -29.12 -32.60 11.72
CA HIS A 1151 -29.51 -31.19 11.88
C HIS A 1151 -29.04 -30.58 13.22
N LEU A 1152 -28.45 -31.40 14.11
CA LEU A 1152 -27.75 -30.96 15.32
C LEU A 1152 -26.24 -30.86 15.09
N GLU A 1153 -25.65 -31.83 14.38
CA GLU A 1153 -24.23 -31.91 14.01
C GLU A 1153 -23.64 -30.61 13.43
N PRO A 1154 -24.31 -29.86 12.51
CA PRO A 1154 -23.73 -28.65 11.91
C PRO A 1154 -23.40 -27.52 12.91
N ASN A 1155 -23.91 -27.60 14.13
CA ASN A 1155 -23.67 -26.63 15.19
C ASN A 1155 -22.45 -27.01 16.08
N GLY A 1156 -22.05 -28.29 16.05
CA GLY A 1156 -20.91 -28.85 16.80
C GLY A 1156 -20.89 -28.47 18.29
N ASN A 1157 -19.68 -28.21 18.79
CA ASN A 1157 -19.37 -27.96 20.20
C ASN A 1157 -20.21 -26.84 20.85
N TYR A 1158 -20.80 -25.93 20.08
CA TYR A 1158 -21.66 -24.85 20.59
C TYR A 1158 -22.91 -25.39 21.31
N LEU A 1159 -23.63 -26.35 20.69
CA LEU A 1159 -24.75 -27.00 21.36
C LEU A 1159 -24.25 -27.89 22.50
N THR A 1160 -23.10 -28.57 22.32
CA THR A 1160 -22.47 -29.39 23.36
C THR A 1160 -22.25 -28.61 24.66
N TYR A 1161 -21.72 -27.39 24.60
CA TYR A 1161 -21.51 -26.57 25.80
C TYR A 1161 -22.81 -26.08 26.45
N LYS A 1162 -23.83 -25.67 25.67
CA LYS A 1162 -25.13 -25.24 26.23
C LYS A 1162 -25.91 -26.40 26.84
N ILE A 1163 -25.95 -27.55 26.17
CA ILE A 1163 -26.59 -28.77 26.67
C ILE A 1163 -25.86 -29.27 27.93
N ARG A 1164 -24.52 -29.26 27.94
CA ARG A 1164 -23.72 -29.55 29.14
C ARG A 1164 -24.06 -28.59 30.27
N ALA A 1165 -24.11 -27.27 30.04
CA ALA A 1165 -24.41 -26.29 31.08
C ALA A 1165 -25.79 -26.49 31.75
N VAL A 1166 -26.82 -26.85 30.98
CA VAL A 1166 -28.14 -27.23 31.55
C VAL A 1166 -28.05 -28.52 32.36
N ALA A 1167 -27.35 -29.53 31.84
CA ALA A 1167 -27.16 -30.80 32.55
C ALA A 1167 -26.34 -30.65 33.86
N THR A 1168 -25.36 -29.75 33.91
CA THR A 1168 -24.59 -29.44 35.13
C THR A 1168 -25.41 -28.63 36.14
N SER A 1169 -26.26 -27.72 35.66
CA SER A 1169 -27.14 -26.91 36.51
C SER A 1169 -28.06 -27.75 37.41
N LEU A 1170 -28.55 -28.91 36.94
CA LEU A 1170 -29.35 -29.82 37.77
C LEU A 1170 -28.57 -30.44 38.95
N LEU A 1171 -27.24 -30.45 38.88
CA LEU A 1171 -26.34 -30.97 39.92
C LEU A 1171 -25.83 -29.88 40.87
N ASN A 1172 -25.62 -28.67 40.37
CA ASN A 1172 -24.95 -27.56 41.07
C ASN A 1172 -25.85 -26.85 42.11
N CYS A 1173 -26.75 -27.57 42.78
CA CYS A 1173 -27.76 -26.99 43.65
C CYS A 1173 -27.30 -26.93 45.13
N PRO A 1174 -27.50 -25.82 45.85
CA PRO A 1174 -26.87 -25.56 47.15
C PRO A 1174 -27.55 -26.24 48.35
N PHE A 1175 -28.14 -27.43 48.16
CA PHE A 1175 -28.78 -28.21 49.21
C PHE A 1175 -28.67 -29.72 48.94
N THR A 1176 -28.68 -30.53 50.01
CA THR A 1176 -28.57 -32.00 49.88
C THR A 1176 -29.83 -32.58 49.23
N LEU A 1177 -29.67 -33.17 48.04
CA LEU A 1177 -30.76 -33.86 47.35
C LEU A 1177 -31.17 -35.15 48.08
N ASP A 1178 -32.47 -35.47 48.10
CA ASP A 1178 -32.93 -36.76 48.61
C ASP A 1178 -32.52 -37.92 47.66
N ALA A 1179 -32.62 -39.16 48.14
CA ALA A 1179 -32.19 -40.34 47.37
C ALA A 1179 -32.95 -40.54 46.04
N HIS A 1180 -34.21 -40.11 45.98
CA HIS A 1180 -35.06 -40.19 44.79
C HIS A 1180 -34.76 -39.04 43.81
N MET A 1181 -34.57 -37.81 44.29
CA MET A 1181 -34.08 -36.67 43.49
C MET A 1181 -32.71 -36.96 42.88
N THR A 1182 -31.78 -37.49 43.69
CA THR A 1182 -30.44 -37.94 43.25
C THR A 1182 -30.54 -39.01 42.15
N GLN A 1183 -31.45 -39.98 42.31
CA GLN A 1183 -31.67 -41.03 41.30
C GLN A 1183 -32.21 -40.45 39.98
N ARG A 1184 -33.12 -39.46 40.02
CA ARG A 1184 -33.65 -38.80 38.81
C ARG A 1184 -32.60 -37.94 38.12
N ALA A 1185 -31.83 -37.12 38.85
CA ALA A 1185 -30.71 -36.34 38.29
C ALA A 1185 -29.67 -37.23 37.60
N THR A 1186 -29.26 -38.33 38.25
CA THR A 1186 -28.34 -39.32 37.68
C THR A 1186 -28.89 -39.94 36.38
N GLY A 1187 -30.21 -40.16 36.31
CA GLY A 1187 -30.89 -40.59 35.10
C GLY A 1187 -30.78 -39.57 33.96
N TYR A 1188 -31.13 -38.31 34.21
CA TYR A 1188 -31.04 -37.25 33.19
C TYR A 1188 -29.62 -37.02 32.67
N VAL A 1189 -28.62 -36.97 33.55
CA VAL A 1189 -27.22 -36.78 33.14
C VAL A 1189 -26.75 -37.95 32.27
N ARG A 1190 -27.17 -39.19 32.56
CA ARG A 1190 -26.84 -40.35 31.72
C ARG A 1190 -27.39 -40.24 30.31
N GLU A 1191 -28.61 -39.73 30.14
CA GLU A 1191 -29.20 -39.54 28.80
C GLU A 1191 -28.57 -38.34 28.07
N PHE A 1192 -28.27 -37.24 28.76
CA PHE A 1192 -27.49 -36.13 28.19
C PHE A 1192 -26.10 -36.58 27.70
N SER A 1193 -25.38 -37.38 28.49
CA SER A 1193 -24.08 -37.93 28.08
C SER A 1193 -24.16 -38.77 26.79
N LYS A 1194 -25.26 -39.52 26.58
CA LYS A 1194 -25.48 -40.21 25.29
C LYS A 1194 -25.65 -39.21 24.15
N VAL A 1195 -26.57 -38.24 24.29
CA VAL A 1195 -26.81 -37.21 23.26
C VAL A 1195 -25.51 -36.50 22.88
N LEU A 1196 -24.72 -36.10 23.88
CA LEU A 1196 -23.48 -35.38 23.66
C LEU A 1196 -22.38 -36.24 23.02
N SER A 1197 -22.33 -37.55 23.32
CA SER A 1197 -21.41 -38.49 22.65
C SER A 1197 -21.69 -38.68 21.14
N TYR A 1198 -22.86 -38.24 20.66
CA TYR A 1198 -23.15 -38.16 19.22
C TYR A 1198 -22.79 -36.80 18.61
N LEU A 1199 -22.70 -35.72 19.39
CA LEU A 1199 -22.48 -34.35 18.88
C LEU A 1199 -21.01 -33.91 18.83
N ASP A 1200 -20.14 -34.58 19.59
CA ASP A 1200 -18.68 -34.46 19.44
C ASP A 1200 -18.08 -35.87 19.34
N HIS A 1201 -17.23 -36.08 18.33
CA HIS A 1201 -16.50 -37.34 18.11
C HIS A 1201 -14.98 -37.18 18.35
N THR A 1202 -14.54 -35.99 18.74
CA THR A 1202 -13.13 -35.62 18.99
C THR A 1202 -12.84 -35.51 20.48
N GLU A 1203 -13.75 -34.98 21.29
CA GLU A 1203 -13.76 -35.24 22.73
C GLU A 1203 -14.42 -36.61 23.00
N ILE A 1204 -13.60 -37.62 23.32
CA ILE A 1204 -14.11 -38.78 24.05
C ILE A 1204 -14.47 -38.30 25.46
N LEU A 1205 -15.73 -37.88 25.62
CA LEU A 1205 -16.30 -37.53 26.91
C LEU A 1205 -16.11 -38.69 27.87
N ASN A 1206 -15.28 -38.50 28.91
CA ASN A 1206 -15.00 -39.52 29.90
C ASN A 1206 -16.20 -39.65 30.86
N ILE A 1207 -17.20 -40.39 30.41
CA ILE A 1207 -18.50 -40.61 31.07
C ILE A 1207 -18.42 -41.32 32.43
N ASP A 1208 -17.26 -41.85 32.80
CA ASP A 1208 -17.02 -42.49 34.11
C ASP A 1208 -16.81 -41.47 35.25
N GLY A 1209 -16.72 -40.17 34.96
CA GLY A 1209 -16.35 -39.12 35.93
C GLY A 1209 -17.35 -37.96 36.08
N LEU A 1210 -18.49 -38.20 36.75
CA LEU A 1210 -19.48 -37.18 37.13
C LEU A 1210 -18.87 -35.98 37.89
N GLU A 1211 -17.78 -36.19 38.64
CA GLU A 1211 -17.03 -35.13 39.33
C GLU A 1211 -16.44 -34.06 38.39
N THR A 1212 -16.24 -34.36 37.11
CA THR A 1212 -15.63 -33.44 36.12
C THR A 1212 -16.62 -32.42 35.53
N TRP A 1213 -17.82 -32.33 36.13
CA TRP A 1213 -18.96 -31.55 35.63
C TRP A 1213 -19.41 -30.44 36.61
N VAL A 1214 -18.72 -30.26 37.75
CA VAL A 1214 -19.09 -29.32 38.83
C VAL A 1214 -17.94 -28.34 39.10
N ASP A 1215 -18.27 -27.05 39.29
CA ASP A 1215 -17.31 -26.01 39.68
C ASP A 1215 -17.14 -25.99 41.22
N ARG A 1216 -15.92 -26.26 41.70
CA ARG A 1216 -15.62 -26.39 43.13
C ARG A 1216 -15.31 -25.07 43.85
N ASP A 1217 -15.13 -23.96 43.14
CA ASP A 1217 -14.86 -22.66 43.78
C ASP A 1217 -16.15 -21.88 44.12
N ARG A 1218 -17.30 -22.31 43.59
CA ARG A 1218 -18.63 -21.77 43.94
C ARG A 1218 -19.37 -22.55 45.04
N VAL A 1219 -18.93 -23.77 45.35
CA VAL A 1219 -19.53 -24.63 46.38
C VAL A 1219 -18.65 -24.61 47.63
N GLY A 1220 -19.25 -24.47 48.81
CA GLY A 1220 -18.51 -24.53 50.07
C GLY A 1220 -17.90 -25.92 50.32
N PRO A 1221 -16.98 -26.09 51.29
CA PRO A 1221 -16.19 -27.33 51.47
C PRO A 1221 -16.97 -28.62 51.87
N LEU A 1222 -18.30 -28.62 51.83
CA LEU A 1222 -19.18 -29.67 52.36
C LEU A 1222 -20.50 -29.86 51.56
N THR A 1223 -20.39 -30.22 50.27
CA THR A 1223 -21.37 -31.02 49.51
C THR A 1223 -20.66 -31.72 48.37
#